data_AF-A0A0F9UG22-F1
#
_entry.id   AF-A0A0F9UG22-F1
#
_cell.length_a   1.000
_cell.length_b   1.000
_cell.length_c   1.000
_cell.angle_alpha   90.00
_cell.angle_beta   90.00
_cell.angle_gamma   90.00
#
_symmetry.space_group_name_H-M   'P 1'
#
loop_
_entity.id
_entity.type
_entity.pdbx_description
1 polymer ?
#
loop_
_entity_poly.entity_id
_entity_poly.type
_entity_poly.pdbx_seq_one_letter_code
_entity_poly.pdbx_strand_id
1 'polypeptide(L)'
;MIQIPMQLKNKAFKFALLKSKEKIPFEKEWQERNNYSYDDPKLLDHLKNKGNYGICCGFSGLTVIDFDNKQVQDELLEKLPKTFTVKTGRGLLHKYYYCDKPKNIKVLNDNNETLIDVQGQGKQIVAPGSIHPNGNEYTIEDDSNISNITHEELRALLFPYTYKKEPVKSKLKQGIPDSIVQEIKSKITIRDVLDYYGIDTGKNPTTCPLGHASKGGKCLSFTNNLWKCFHCDKGGDIFSLVVEKDGLDFINAKSFLANLAGIKIDVGISTAIVAFTNYLDMAKQFVKIQPIYYDKSKMWWLWDFENSCWIMIDETDLMNKIDKSMSRVLELNTISNNTKNQILEALRRTSRLLKPKEIPKTWVQFKDKIVDILTEENFNATSEWFVTNPIPWKIGDSEETPTMDRIFEEWVGEEYVKTLYEIIAYCLLPDYPVHRIFCLNGAGLNGKGKYSNLIIKFIGKNNSCSSDLDLLIVSRFEMSKIHKKLLCCIGETNFSAMKKTSLLKRMCGGDLIGFEFKNKLPFDDYNYAKIIISTNALPVTFDKTIGFYRRWLLINFPKQFDEYRDILLNIPDVEYNNLAKKCIGILKNLLIDRKFTNEGSIDDRRRAYEELSNPIMLFINSKCERNVNDKISFSDFKEELDSFLNDTGRRIMNHIEVGRILSNEGFERKKINVIKEDENYKDYNTTATFILGLGWNSKKSVKSVKNNTNNTNNTQFTPKSIYKEVGINNDTIDTIDTIECKKCGLKVSTLDEEELCEFCVVPNKSKQELKNE
;
A
#
# COMPACT_ATOMS: atom_id res chain seq x y z
N MET A 1 -35.83 -42.77 -50.64
CA MET A 1 -35.65 -42.83 -49.17
C MET A 1 -34.19 -42.57 -48.91
N ILE A 2 -33.85 -41.67 -47.99
CA ILE A 2 -32.45 -41.38 -47.67
C ILE A 2 -31.89 -42.59 -46.91
N GLN A 3 -30.75 -43.14 -47.34
CA GLN A 3 -30.10 -44.28 -46.69
C GLN A 3 -28.82 -43.83 -46.00
N ILE A 4 -28.64 -44.24 -44.73
CA ILE A 4 -27.41 -43.99 -43.99
C ILE A 4 -26.29 -44.88 -44.58
N PRO A 5 -25.14 -44.32 -44.98
CA PRO A 5 -24.00 -45.07 -45.52
C PRO A 5 -23.46 -46.10 -44.52
N MET A 6 -22.91 -47.22 -45.00
CA MET A 6 -22.41 -48.31 -44.14
C MET A 6 -21.35 -47.84 -43.13
N GLN A 7 -20.48 -46.92 -43.56
CA GLN A 7 -19.40 -46.31 -42.78
C GLN A 7 -19.92 -45.53 -41.57
N LEU A 8 -21.17 -45.06 -41.64
CA LEU A 8 -21.84 -44.31 -40.57
C LEU A 8 -22.77 -45.20 -39.72
N LYS A 9 -22.95 -46.48 -40.06
CA LYS A 9 -23.76 -47.43 -39.27
C LYS A 9 -23.00 -47.99 -38.07
N ASN A 10 -22.58 -47.11 -37.18
CA ASN A 10 -21.94 -47.46 -35.91
C ASN A 10 -22.87 -47.02 -34.75
N LYS A 11 -23.17 -47.93 -33.80
CA LYS A 11 -24.02 -47.62 -32.64
C LYS A 11 -23.45 -46.52 -31.73
N ALA A 12 -22.14 -46.31 -31.78
CA ALA A 12 -21.48 -45.24 -31.04
C ALA A 12 -21.67 -43.86 -31.69
N PHE A 13 -22.02 -43.79 -32.97
CA PHE A 13 -22.36 -42.53 -33.63
C PHE A 13 -23.79 -42.11 -33.31
N LYS A 14 -23.98 -40.80 -33.27
CA LYS A 14 -25.23 -40.15 -32.94
C LYS A 14 -25.64 -39.23 -34.05
N PHE A 15 -26.94 -39.18 -34.33
CA PHE A 15 -27.53 -38.40 -35.41
C PHE A 15 -28.58 -37.44 -34.86
N ALA A 16 -28.64 -36.24 -35.43
CA ALA A 16 -29.65 -35.24 -35.16
C ALA A 16 -30.62 -35.13 -36.35
N LEU A 17 -31.91 -35.03 -36.07
CA LEU A 17 -32.91 -34.74 -37.10
C LEU A 17 -32.76 -33.27 -37.52
N LEU A 18 -32.64 -33.00 -38.81
CA LEU A 18 -32.56 -31.64 -39.35
C LEU A 18 -33.85 -31.28 -40.10
N LYS A 19 -34.17 -29.99 -40.15
CA LYS A 19 -35.25 -29.49 -40.99
C LYS A 19 -34.95 -29.77 -42.47
N SER A 20 -35.98 -30.11 -43.24
CA SER A 20 -35.83 -30.41 -44.68
C SER A 20 -35.22 -29.21 -45.42
N LYS A 21 -34.22 -29.47 -46.28
CA LYS A 21 -33.46 -28.44 -47.02
C LYS A 21 -32.73 -27.41 -46.13
N GLU A 22 -32.59 -27.65 -44.84
CA GLU A 22 -31.84 -26.79 -43.92
C GLU A 22 -30.67 -27.55 -43.28
N LYS A 23 -29.77 -26.80 -42.63
CA LYS A 23 -28.65 -27.35 -41.85
C LYS A 23 -28.89 -27.31 -40.34
N ILE A 24 -30.11 -26.96 -39.91
CA ILE A 24 -30.42 -26.66 -38.51
C ILE A 24 -31.13 -27.86 -37.87
N PRO A 25 -30.68 -28.31 -36.68
CA PRO A 25 -31.36 -29.34 -35.91
C PRO A 25 -32.80 -28.96 -35.57
N PHE A 26 -33.70 -29.92 -35.76
CA PHE A 26 -35.12 -29.78 -35.49
C PHE A 26 -35.40 -29.73 -33.99
N GLU A 27 -34.62 -30.48 -33.20
CA GLU A 27 -34.82 -30.65 -31.76
C GLU A 27 -33.72 -29.92 -30.95
N LYS A 28 -34.12 -29.30 -29.83
CA LYS A 28 -33.18 -28.72 -28.85
C LYS A 28 -32.46 -29.85 -28.10
N GLU A 29 -31.34 -29.56 -27.44
CA GLU A 29 -30.54 -30.55 -26.68
C GLU A 29 -30.06 -31.76 -27.51
N TRP A 30 -29.94 -31.61 -28.83
CA TRP A 30 -29.46 -32.66 -29.73
C TRP A 30 -28.01 -33.06 -29.43
N GLN A 31 -27.22 -32.18 -28.81
CA GLN A 31 -25.85 -32.49 -28.39
C GLN A 31 -25.79 -33.52 -27.26
N GLU A 32 -26.85 -33.63 -26.45
CA GLU A 32 -26.84 -34.39 -25.20
C GLU A 32 -27.86 -35.52 -25.21
N ARG A 33 -29.15 -35.21 -25.41
CA ARG A 33 -30.27 -36.14 -25.19
C ARG A 33 -31.06 -36.47 -26.44
N ASN A 34 -31.29 -35.49 -27.31
CA ASN A 34 -32.12 -35.66 -28.51
C ASN A 34 -31.28 -36.03 -29.73
N ASN A 35 -30.54 -37.14 -29.60
CA ASN A 35 -29.76 -37.73 -30.67
C ASN A 35 -29.94 -39.25 -30.74
N TYR A 36 -29.85 -39.77 -31.96
CA TYR A 36 -30.36 -41.10 -32.30
C TYR A 36 -29.25 -41.98 -32.85
N SER A 37 -29.31 -43.29 -32.61
CA SER A 37 -28.45 -44.25 -33.33
C SER A 37 -28.95 -44.45 -34.76
N TYR A 38 -28.12 -45.03 -35.63
CA TYR A 38 -28.47 -45.22 -37.04
C TYR A 38 -29.70 -46.13 -37.27
N ASP A 39 -30.03 -46.98 -36.30
CA ASP A 39 -31.14 -47.94 -36.30
C ASP A 39 -32.37 -47.46 -35.51
N ASP A 40 -32.36 -46.23 -35.01
CA ASP A 40 -33.46 -45.67 -34.24
C ASP A 40 -34.72 -45.47 -35.10
N PRO A 41 -35.90 -45.96 -34.68
CA PRO A 41 -37.14 -45.84 -35.44
C PRO A 41 -37.51 -44.40 -35.83
N LYS A 42 -37.22 -43.43 -34.95
CA LYS A 42 -37.55 -42.02 -35.18
C LYS A 42 -36.68 -41.40 -36.27
N LEU A 43 -35.39 -41.75 -36.28
CA LEU A 43 -34.48 -41.37 -37.37
C LEU A 43 -34.90 -42.03 -38.68
N LEU A 44 -35.18 -43.34 -38.67
CA LEU A 44 -35.56 -44.08 -39.87
C LEU A 44 -36.87 -43.57 -40.49
N ASP A 45 -37.86 -43.22 -39.68
CA ASP A 45 -39.11 -42.61 -40.15
C ASP A 45 -38.87 -41.22 -40.77
N HIS A 46 -38.03 -40.39 -40.13
CA HIS A 46 -37.64 -39.08 -40.67
C HIS A 46 -36.95 -39.19 -42.05
N LEU A 47 -36.05 -40.17 -42.21
CA LEU A 47 -35.35 -40.43 -43.48
C LEU A 47 -36.28 -41.02 -44.56
N LYS A 48 -37.29 -41.80 -44.17
CA LYS A 48 -38.37 -42.27 -45.05
C LYS A 48 -39.11 -41.10 -45.68
N ASN A 49 -39.37 -40.08 -44.87
CA ASN A 49 -40.05 -38.86 -45.25
C ASN A 49 -39.14 -37.82 -45.93
N LYS A 50 -37.92 -38.23 -46.37
CA LYS A 50 -36.91 -37.36 -47.03
C LYS A 50 -36.47 -36.17 -46.17
N GLY A 51 -36.49 -36.31 -44.85
CA GLY A 51 -35.94 -35.33 -43.93
C GLY A 51 -34.40 -35.34 -43.92
N ASN A 52 -33.78 -34.15 -43.83
CA ASN A 52 -32.32 -34.04 -43.67
C ASN A 52 -31.89 -34.58 -42.31
N TYR A 53 -30.67 -35.09 -42.21
CA TYR A 53 -30.09 -35.54 -40.96
C TYR A 53 -28.63 -35.09 -40.84
N GLY A 54 -28.20 -34.87 -39.60
CA GLY A 54 -26.87 -34.46 -39.24
C GLY A 54 -26.19 -35.54 -38.43
N ILE A 55 -24.89 -35.75 -38.62
CA ILE A 55 -24.08 -36.61 -37.77
C ILE A 55 -23.37 -35.77 -36.71
N CYS A 56 -23.57 -36.13 -35.44
CA CYS A 56 -23.00 -35.45 -34.30
C CYS A 56 -21.51 -35.81 -34.15
N CYS A 57 -20.65 -34.80 -34.23
CA CYS A 57 -19.20 -34.94 -34.11
C CYS A 57 -18.78 -35.03 -32.63
N GLY A 58 -17.63 -35.67 -32.38
CA GLY A 58 -17.05 -35.96 -31.07
C GLY A 58 -17.44 -37.31 -30.47
N PHE A 59 -18.56 -37.90 -30.88
CA PHE A 59 -18.93 -39.26 -30.45
C PHE A 59 -17.97 -40.28 -31.06
N SER A 60 -17.42 -41.17 -30.22
CA SER A 60 -16.41 -42.17 -30.62
C SER A 60 -15.17 -41.56 -31.31
N GLY A 61 -14.81 -40.31 -30.99
CA GLY A 61 -13.67 -39.61 -31.59
C GLY A 61 -13.92 -39.07 -33.00
N LEU A 62 -15.15 -39.16 -33.53
CA LEU A 62 -15.47 -38.71 -34.87
C LEU A 62 -15.21 -37.20 -35.04
N THR A 63 -14.35 -36.86 -35.99
CA THR A 63 -13.97 -35.49 -36.34
C THR A 63 -14.10 -35.31 -37.83
N VAL A 64 -14.71 -34.22 -38.27
CA VAL A 64 -14.92 -33.94 -39.70
C VAL A 64 -14.22 -32.65 -40.08
N ILE A 65 -13.41 -32.70 -41.14
CA ILE A 65 -12.80 -31.51 -41.74
C ILE A 65 -13.78 -31.01 -42.82
N ASP A 66 -14.38 -29.84 -42.59
CA ASP A 66 -15.23 -29.14 -43.55
C ASP A 66 -14.41 -28.10 -44.33
N PHE A 67 -14.31 -28.27 -45.64
CA PHE A 67 -13.61 -27.31 -46.50
C PHE A 67 -14.57 -26.24 -47.01
N ASP A 68 -14.22 -24.97 -46.79
CA ASP A 68 -14.92 -23.81 -47.34
C ASP A 68 -14.15 -23.14 -48.50
N ASN A 69 -12.89 -23.57 -48.75
CA ASN A 69 -12.05 -23.07 -49.85
C ASN A 69 -11.49 -24.20 -50.73
N LYS A 70 -11.71 -24.12 -52.04
CA LYS A 70 -11.30 -25.15 -53.01
C LYS A 70 -9.78 -25.29 -53.15
N GLN A 71 -9.04 -24.19 -53.15
CA GLN A 71 -7.58 -24.23 -53.30
C GLN A 71 -6.94 -24.95 -52.11
N VAL A 72 -7.32 -24.57 -50.89
CA VAL A 72 -6.80 -25.17 -49.66
C VAL A 72 -7.22 -26.64 -49.54
N GLN A 73 -8.43 -26.98 -50.01
CA GLN A 73 -8.86 -28.36 -50.14
C GLN A 73 -7.88 -29.14 -51.00
N ASP A 74 -7.69 -28.74 -52.27
CA ASP A 74 -6.88 -29.47 -53.23
C ASP A 74 -5.42 -29.66 -52.74
N GLU A 75 -4.84 -28.63 -52.10
CA GLU A 75 -3.50 -28.71 -51.48
C GLU A 75 -3.40 -29.68 -50.28
N LEU A 76 -4.47 -29.82 -49.50
CA LEU A 76 -4.51 -30.71 -48.33
C LEU A 76 -4.94 -32.13 -48.68
N LEU A 77 -5.67 -32.34 -49.79
CA LEU A 77 -6.10 -33.68 -50.21
C LEU A 77 -4.91 -34.63 -50.40
N GLU A 78 -3.76 -34.12 -50.87
CA GLU A 78 -2.53 -34.91 -51.08
C GLU A 78 -1.82 -35.29 -49.77
N LYS A 79 -2.01 -34.51 -48.70
CA LYS A 79 -1.31 -34.69 -47.41
C LYS A 79 -2.16 -35.41 -46.37
N LEU A 80 -3.48 -35.42 -46.56
CA LEU A 80 -4.43 -36.06 -45.66
C LEU A 80 -4.58 -37.56 -45.97
N PRO A 81 -4.66 -38.43 -44.94
CA PRO A 81 -4.95 -39.84 -45.16
C PRO A 81 -6.28 -40.02 -45.91
N LYS A 82 -6.33 -40.96 -46.85
CA LYS A 82 -7.55 -41.35 -47.55
C LYS A 82 -8.60 -41.81 -46.53
N THR A 83 -9.84 -41.37 -46.67
CA THR A 83 -10.91 -41.63 -45.71
C THR A 83 -12.29 -41.45 -46.35
N PHE A 84 -13.35 -41.88 -45.66
CA PHE A 84 -14.73 -41.61 -46.04
C PHE A 84 -14.95 -40.13 -46.31
N THR A 85 -15.40 -39.79 -47.51
CA THR A 85 -15.49 -38.41 -48.00
C THR A 85 -16.85 -38.12 -48.61
N VAL A 86 -17.42 -36.98 -48.24
CA VAL A 86 -18.75 -36.54 -48.69
C VAL A 86 -18.62 -35.21 -49.41
N LYS A 87 -19.16 -35.11 -50.62
CA LYS A 87 -19.27 -33.87 -51.35
C LYS A 87 -20.46 -33.06 -50.85
N THR A 88 -20.22 -31.79 -50.54
CA THR A 88 -21.23 -30.87 -50.04
C THR A 88 -22.05 -30.28 -51.18
N GLY A 89 -23.22 -29.71 -50.86
CA GLY A 89 -24.04 -29.01 -51.85
C GLY A 89 -23.35 -27.78 -52.48
N ARG A 90 -22.22 -27.31 -51.95
CA ARG A 90 -21.38 -26.25 -52.56
C ARG A 90 -20.26 -26.79 -53.44
N GLY A 91 -20.11 -28.12 -53.55
CA GLY A 91 -19.11 -28.78 -54.38
C GLY A 91 -17.74 -28.98 -53.72
N LEU A 92 -17.62 -28.67 -52.43
CA LEU A 92 -16.44 -28.94 -51.59
C LEU A 92 -16.63 -30.24 -50.81
N LEU A 93 -15.66 -30.62 -49.97
CA LEU A 93 -15.63 -31.92 -49.32
C LEU A 93 -15.72 -31.82 -47.78
N HIS A 94 -16.41 -32.79 -47.19
CA HIS A 94 -16.29 -33.18 -45.79
C HIS A 94 -15.45 -34.45 -45.70
N LYS A 95 -14.34 -34.43 -44.95
CA LYS A 95 -13.51 -35.61 -44.70
C LYS A 95 -13.64 -36.09 -43.26
N TYR A 96 -14.01 -37.36 -43.10
CA TYR A 96 -14.35 -37.95 -41.81
C TYR A 96 -13.16 -38.71 -41.23
N TYR A 97 -12.81 -38.49 -39.96
CA TYR A 97 -11.71 -39.20 -39.28
C TYR A 97 -12.08 -39.60 -37.85
N TYR A 98 -11.41 -40.62 -37.34
CA TYR A 98 -11.32 -40.87 -35.91
C TYR A 98 -10.12 -40.11 -35.33
N CYS A 99 -10.35 -39.27 -34.33
CA CYS A 99 -9.34 -38.44 -33.68
C CYS A 99 -9.27 -38.71 -32.18
N ASP A 100 -8.06 -38.78 -31.64
CA ASP A 100 -7.80 -38.99 -30.20
C ASP A 100 -8.32 -37.82 -29.35
N LYS A 101 -8.32 -36.59 -29.90
CA LYS A 101 -8.90 -35.40 -29.26
C LYS A 101 -9.77 -34.62 -30.26
N PRO A 102 -11.08 -34.93 -30.36
CA PRO A 102 -11.98 -34.32 -31.34
C PRO A 102 -12.34 -32.88 -30.97
N LYS A 103 -11.39 -31.95 -31.10
CA LYS A 103 -11.55 -30.52 -30.82
C LYS A 103 -12.00 -29.75 -32.06
N ASN A 104 -12.74 -28.67 -31.84
CA ASN A 104 -13.09 -27.74 -32.90
C ASN A 104 -11.88 -26.86 -33.27
N ILE A 105 -11.55 -26.76 -34.56
CA ILE A 105 -10.45 -25.93 -35.07
C ILE A 105 -10.97 -25.15 -36.27
N LYS A 106 -10.94 -23.82 -36.20
CA LYS A 106 -11.36 -22.96 -37.31
C LYS A 106 -10.17 -22.24 -37.93
N VAL A 107 -9.96 -22.45 -39.22
CA VAL A 107 -8.89 -21.82 -40.01
C VAL A 107 -9.52 -20.74 -40.88
N LEU A 108 -9.06 -19.51 -40.72
CA LEU A 108 -9.56 -18.34 -41.44
C LEU A 108 -8.46 -17.78 -42.35
N ASN A 109 -8.83 -17.22 -43.49
CA ASN A 109 -7.93 -16.40 -44.28
C ASN A 109 -7.81 -14.98 -43.70
N ASP A 110 -6.98 -14.14 -44.31
CA ASP A 110 -6.75 -12.75 -43.87
C ASP A 110 -8.02 -11.87 -43.89
N ASN A 111 -9.05 -12.27 -44.64
CA ASN A 111 -10.34 -11.59 -44.71
C ASN A 111 -11.35 -12.09 -43.67
N ASN A 112 -10.92 -12.93 -42.71
CA ASN A 112 -11.78 -13.65 -41.76
C ASN A 112 -12.80 -14.60 -42.44
N GLU A 113 -12.60 -14.96 -43.70
CA GLU A 113 -13.40 -15.99 -44.37
C GLU A 113 -12.88 -17.37 -43.94
N THR A 114 -13.80 -18.29 -43.65
CA THR A 114 -13.43 -19.66 -43.29
C THR A 114 -12.76 -20.35 -44.46
N LEU A 115 -11.55 -20.89 -44.24
CA LEU A 115 -10.88 -21.78 -45.18
C LEU A 115 -11.21 -23.24 -44.88
N ILE A 116 -11.13 -23.59 -43.59
CA ILE A 116 -11.38 -24.94 -43.06
C ILE A 116 -12.08 -24.80 -41.71
N ASP A 117 -13.11 -25.61 -41.46
CA ASP A 117 -13.73 -25.74 -40.14
C ASP A 117 -13.71 -27.22 -39.71
N VAL A 118 -12.87 -27.54 -38.73
CA VAL A 118 -12.81 -28.87 -38.13
C VAL A 118 -13.92 -28.98 -37.09
N GLN A 119 -14.91 -29.82 -37.38
CA GLN A 119 -16.05 -30.11 -36.52
C GLN A 119 -15.73 -31.30 -35.61
N GLY A 120 -15.56 -31.03 -34.32
CA GLY A 120 -15.35 -32.01 -33.26
C GLY A 120 -16.51 -32.01 -32.25
N GLN A 121 -16.20 -32.16 -30.96
CA GLN A 121 -17.20 -32.30 -29.91
C GLN A 121 -18.21 -31.14 -29.87
N GLY A 122 -19.50 -31.50 -29.79
CA GLY A 122 -20.62 -30.56 -29.67
C GLY A 122 -21.07 -29.93 -30.98
N LYS A 123 -20.49 -30.35 -32.11
CA LYS A 123 -20.88 -29.93 -33.46
C LYS A 123 -21.61 -31.04 -34.21
N GLN A 124 -22.32 -30.68 -35.26
CA GLN A 124 -22.89 -31.64 -36.22
C GLN A 124 -22.61 -31.19 -37.63
N ILE A 125 -22.56 -32.15 -38.54
CA ILE A 125 -22.45 -31.88 -39.96
C ILE A 125 -23.53 -32.61 -40.74
N VAL A 126 -24.02 -31.99 -41.81
CA VAL A 126 -25.08 -32.57 -42.64
C VAL A 126 -24.55 -33.82 -43.34
N ALA A 127 -25.30 -34.93 -43.22
CA ALA A 127 -24.88 -36.23 -43.69
C ALA A 127 -25.36 -36.55 -45.13
N PRO A 128 -24.74 -37.53 -45.82
CA PRO A 128 -25.05 -37.89 -47.21
C PRO A 128 -26.51 -38.27 -47.45
N GLY A 129 -27.03 -37.92 -48.63
CA GLY A 129 -28.43 -38.09 -49.03
C GLY A 129 -29.35 -36.96 -48.55
N SER A 130 -28.87 -36.05 -47.70
CA SER A 130 -29.57 -34.82 -47.34
C SER A 130 -29.47 -33.77 -48.45
N ILE A 131 -30.39 -32.80 -48.46
CA ILE A 131 -30.44 -31.71 -49.45
C ILE A 131 -29.95 -30.40 -48.83
N HIS A 132 -28.95 -29.77 -49.44
CA HIS A 132 -28.44 -28.46 -49.05
C HIS A 132 -29.49 -27.36 -49.33
N PRO A 133 -29.50 -26.22 -48.60
CA PRO A 133 -30.39 -25.08 -48.87
C PRO A 133 -30.41 -24.54 -50.31
N ASN A 134 -29.40 -24.84 -51.13
CA ASN A 134 -29.33 -24.44 -52.53
C ASN A 134 -29.95 -25.47 -53.49
N GLY A 135 -30.52 -26.57 -52.96
CA GLY A 135 -31.13 -27.65 -53.73
C GLY A 135 -30.19 -28.80 -54.08
N ASN A 136 -28.88 -28.67 -53.90
CA ASN A 136 -27.92 -29.73 -54.21
C ASN A 136 -27.87 -30.80 -53.11
N GLU A 137 -27.68 -32.05 -53.49
CA GLU A 137 -27.57 -33.18 -52.56
C GLU A 137 -26.14 -33.30 -51.99
N TYR A 138 -26.02 -33.75 -50.74
CA TYR A 138 -24.75 -34.20 -50.18
C TYR A 138 -24.48 -35.64 -50.65
N THR A 139 -23.48 -35.85 -51.51
CA THR A 139 -23.21 -37.15 -52.14
C THR A 139 -21.92 -37.76 -51.62
N ILE A 140 -21.82 -39.09 -51.59
CA ILE A 140 -20.57 -39.77 -51.23
C ILE A 140 -19.58 -39.61 -52.40
N GLU A 141 -18.38 -39.10 -52.11
CA GLU A 141 -17.30 -38.95 -53.09
C GLU A 141 -16.30 -40.12 -52.96
N ASP A 142 -16.05 -40.59 -51.73
CA ASP A 142 -15.17 -41.72 -51.44
C ASP A 142 -15.82 -42.58 -50.33
N ASP A 143 -16.07 -43.85 -50.63
CA ASP A 143 -16.70 -44.82 -49.75
C ASP A 143 -15.69 -45.66 -48.94
N SER A 144 -14.43 -45.24 -48.89
CA SER A 144 -13.41 -45.85 -48.01
C SER A 144 -13.85 -45.81 -46.54
N ASN A 145 -13.28 -46.70 -45.72
CA ASN A 145 -13.49 -46.67 -44.26
C ASN A 145 -12.99 -45.34 -43.65
N ILE A 146 -13.56 -44.96 -42.51
CA ILE A 146 -13.10 -43.80 -41.73
C ILE A 146 -11.71 -44.12 -41.15
N SER A 147 -10.71 -43.34 -41.55
CA SER A 147 -9.32 -43.47 -41.12
C SER A 147 -9.05 -42.74 -39.79
N ASN A 148 -7.96 -43.09 -39.12
CA ASN A 148 -7.49 -42.39 -37.91
C ASN A 148 -6.61 -41.19 -38.26
N ILE A 149 -6.67 -40.14 -37.45
CA ILE A 149 -5.71 -39.02 -37.45
C ILE A 149 -5.56 -38.48 -36.03
N THR A 150 -4.34 -38.27 -35.55
CA THR A 150 -4.16 -37.66 -34.22
C THR A 150 -4.38 -36.15 -34.26
N HIS A 151 -4.73 -35.56 -33.12
CA HIS A 151 -4.93 -34.12 -32.99
C HIS A 151 -3.66 -33.32 -33.32
N GLU A 152 -2.48 -33.84 -32.98
CA GLU A 152 -1.21 -33.18 -33.28
C GLU A 152 -0.86 -33.28 -34.77
N GLU A 153 -1.12 -34.42 -35.43
CA GLU A 153 -0.99 -34.55 -36.90
C GLU A 153 -1.94 -33.59 -37.61
N LEU A 154 -3.20 -33.53 -37.18
CA LEU A 154 -4.19 -32.59 -37.71
C LEU A 154 -3.73 -31.15 -37.50
N ARG A 155 -3.23 -30.80 -36.31
CA ARG A 155 -2.71 -29.45 -36.02
C ARG A 155 -1.48 -29.12 -36.86
N ALA A 156 -0.57 -30.05 -37.06
CA ALA A 156 0.63 -29.87 -37.87
C ALA A 156 0.29 -29.66 -39.36
N LEU A 157 -0.69 -30.42 -39.89
CA LEU A 157 -1.17 -30.25 -41.27
C LEU A 157 -1.89 -28.92 -41.48
N LEU A 158 -2.62 -28.44 -40.46
CA LEU A 158 -3.31 -27.16 -40.50
C LEU A 158 -2.40 -25.98 -40.13
N PHE A 159 -1.25 -26.22 -39.50
CA PHE A 159 -0.33 -25.17 -39.03
C PHE A 159 0.02 -24.15 -40.13
N PRO A 160 0.41 -24.55 -41.36
CA PRO A 160 0.72 -23.61 -42.44
C PRO A 160 -0.43 -22.69 -42.82
N TYR A 161 -1.68 -23.11 -42.61
CA TYR A 161 -2.90 -22.35 -42.94
C TYR A 161 -3.46 -21.59 -41.74
N THR A 162 -3.14 -22.02 -40.51
CA THR A 162 -3.41 -21.25 -39.28
C THR A 162 -2.37 -20.14 -39.05
N TYR A 163 -1.21 -20.26 -39.70
CA TYR A 163 -0.14 -19.30 -39.67
C TYR A 163 -0.46 -18.12 -40.60
N LYS A 164 -0.80 -16.97 -40.01
CA LYS A 164 -0.84 -15.70 -40.74
C LYS A 164 0.57 -15.38 -41.23
N LYS A 165 0.82 -15.46 -42.53
CA LYS A 165 1.70 -14.46 -43.17
C LYS A 165 0.94 -13.16 -43.04
N GLU A 166 1.32 -12.24 -42.15
CA GLU A 166 0.74 -10.90 -42.21
C GLU A 166 1.07 -10.28 -43.59
N PRO A 167 0.08 -9.97 -44.43
CA PRO A 167 0.30 -9.08 -45.55
C PRO A 167 0.20 -7.66 -45.00
N VAL A 168 1.26 -6.90 -45.21
CA VAL A 168 1.29 -5.45 -45.08
C VAL A 168 0.05 -4.86 -45.78
N LYS A 169 -0.94 -4.39 -45.02
CA LYS A 169 -1.90 -3.39 -45.51
C LYS A 169 -1.99 -2.22 -44.54
N SER A 170 -1.47 -1.12 -45.05
CA SER A 170 -1.77 0.27 -44.71
C SER A 170 -3.03 0.48 -43.85
N LYS A 171 -2.82 0.84 -42.59
CA LYS A 171 -3.50 1.99 -41.98
C LYS A 171 -2.44 2.96 -41.44
N LEU A 172 -1.93 3.81 -42.33
CA LEU A 172 -1.94 5.25 -42.02
C LEU A 172 -3.42 5.63 -42.07
N LYS A 173 -4.04 6.23 -41.05
CA LYS A 173 -3.63 7.36 -40.21
C LYS A 173 -4.32 7.18 -38.84
N GLN A 174 -3.79 7.55 -37.68
CA GLN A 174 -2.67 8.39 -37.26
C GLN A 174 -1.89 7.64 -36.17
N GLY A 175 -0.60 7.41 -36.40
CA GLY A 175 0.36 7.09 -35.37
C GLY A 175 1.62 7.82 -35.77
N ILE A 176 2.13 8.65 -34.87
CA ILE A 176 3.39 9.39 -35.04
C ILE A 176 4.46 8.41 -35.57
N PRO A 177 5.25 8.76 -36.61
CA PRO A 177 6.33 7.89 -37.09
C PRO A 177 7.23 7.47 -35.92
N ASP A 178 7.62 6.20 -35.90
CA ASP A 178 8.66 5.68 -35.00
C ASP A 178 9.95 6.44 -35.30
N SER A 179 10.14 7.56 -34.60
CA SER A 179 11.17 8.56 -34.87
C SER A 179 12.56 7.93 -34.85
N ILE A 180 12.72 6.87 -34.05
CA ILE A 180 13.96 6.10 -33.92
C ILE A 180 14.22 5.25 -35.17
N VAL A 181 13.23 4.56 -35.75
CA VAL A 181 13.46 3.77 -36.98
C VAL A 181 13.82 4.68 -38.15
N GLN A 182 13.19 5.85 -38.25
CA GLN A 182 13.55 6.84 -39.26
C GLN A 182 14.94 7.45 -38.99
N GLU A 183 15.29 7.68 -37.73
CA GLU A 183 16.63 8.14 -37.35
C GLU A 183 17.72 7.10 -37.62
N ILE A 184 17.45 5.82 -37.39
CA ILE A 184 18.36 4.72 -37.74
C ILE A 184 18.55 4.67 -39.26
N LYS A 185 17.46 4.67 -40.03
CA LYS A 185 17.50 4.61 -41.50
C LYS A 185 18.14 5.84 -42.14
N SER A 186 18.20 6.97 -41.43
CA SER A 186 18.90 8.18 -41.90
C SER A 186 20.38 8.21 -41.54
N LYS A 187 20.81 7.45 -40.51
CA LYS A 187 22.20 7.40 -40.04
C LYS A 187 23.00 6.18 -40.52
N ILE A 188 22.34 5.08 -40.90
CA ILE A 188 22.99 3.84 -41.34
C ILE A 188 22.45 3.40 -42.70
N THR A 189 23.37 2.95 -43.55
CA THR A 189 23.10 2.32 -44.85
C THR A 189 23.29 0.80 -44.82
N ILE A 190 22.77 0.10 -45.84
CA ILE A 190 23.01 -1.34 -45.98
C ILE A 190 24.49 -1.68 -46.16
N ARG A 191 25.31 -0.74 -46.67
CA ARG A 191 26.75 -0.93 -46.80
C ARG A 191 27.43 -0.96 -45.44
N ASP A 192 27.09 -0.04 -44.55
CA ASP A 192 27.67 0.02 -43.20
C ASP A 192 27.40 -1.28 -42.43
N VAL A 193 26.21 -1.85 -42.58
CA VAL A 193 25.85 -3.14 -41.97
C VAL A 193 26.58 -4.31 -42.62
N LEU A 194 26.74 -4.31 -43.94
CA LEU A 194 27.50 -5.36 -44.65
C LEU A 194 29.00 -5.30 -44.33
N ASP A 195 29.57 -4.11 -44.26
CA ASP A 195 30.97 -3.87 -43.87
C ASP A 195 31.20 -4.31 -42.42
N TYR A 196 30.26 -4.03 -41.50
CA TYR A 196 30.28 -4.56 -40.12
C TYR A 196 30.35 -6.09 -40.09
N TYR A 197 29.61 -6.76 -40.98
CA TYR A 197 29.66 -8.23 -41.11
C TYR A 197 30.83 -8.73 -41.98
N GLY A 198 31.78 -7.87 -42.35
CA GLY A 198 32.99 -8.24 -43.08
C GLY A 198 32.78 -8.57 -44.56
N ILE A 199 31.69 -8.09 -45.17
CA ILE A 199 31.43 -8.26 -46.60
C ILE A 199 32.05 -7.07 -47.36
N ASP A 200 33.00 -7.34 -48.26
CA ASP A 200 33.61 -6.30 -49.11
C ASP A 200 32.57 -5.72 -50.09
N THR A 201 32.09 -4.51 -49.79
CA THR A 201 31.13 -3.76 -50.61
C THR A 201 31.78 -2.94 -51.74
N GLY A 202 33.12 -2.94 -51.84
CA GLY A 202 33.88 -2.29 -52.92
C GLY A 202 33.88 -3.07 -54.23
N LYS A 203 33.44 -4.34 -54.21
CA LYS A 203 33.34 -5.24 -55.37
C LYS A 203 31.99 -5.96 -55.37
N ASN A 204 31.71 -6.72 -56.44
CA ASN A 204 30.55 -7.61 -56.45
C ASN A 204 30.75 -8.73 -55.41
N PRO A 205 29.98 -8.79 -54.31
CA PRO A 205 30.25 -9.75 -53.25
C PRO A 205 29.94 -11.17 -53.74
N THR A 206 30.94 -12.03 -53.59
CA THR A 206 30.84 -13.48 -53.84
C THR A 206 30.48 -14.24 -52.57
N THR A 207 30.43 -13.58 -51.42
CA THR A 207 30.04 -14.10 -50.12
C THR A 207 28.70 -13.51 -49.67
N CYS A 208 27.89 -14.32 -49.02
CA CYS A 208 26.65 -13.91 -48.38
C CYS A 208 26.92 -13.70 -46.88
N PRO A 209 26.35 -12.65 -46.26
CA PRO A 209 26.46 -12.43 -44.82
C PRO A 209 25.97 -13.66 -44.02
N LEU A 210 25.02 -14.43 -44.54
CA LEU A 210 24.50 -15.64 -43.91
C LEU A 210 25.43 -16.86 -43.97
N GLY A 211 26.69 -16.70 -44.42
CA GLY A 211 27.74 -17.71 -44.24
C GLY A 211 27.99 -18.65 -45.42
N HIS A 212 27.41 -18.41 -46.59
CA HIS A 212 27.69 -19.20 -47.80
C HIS A 212 28.35 -18.35 -48.91
N ALA A 213 29.10 -18.98 -49.81
CA ALA A 213 29.84 -18.31 -50.89
C ALA A 213 29.54 -18.93 -52.26
N SER A 214 29.68 -18.14 -53.32
CA SER A 214 29.58 -18.61 -54.71
C SER A 214 30.95 -19.02 -55.25
N LYS A 215 30.99 -20.14 -55.99
CA LYS A 215 32.21 -20.66 -56.64
C LYS A 215 32.54 -20.00 -57.99
N GLY A 216 31.77 -19.00 -58.44
CA GLY A 216 32.04 -18.38 -59.75
C GLY A 216 31.13 -17.23 -60.21
N GLY A 217 30.38 -16.56 -59.33
CA GLY A 217 29.51 -15.45 -59.73
C GLY A 217 29.02 -14.57 -58.58
N LYS A 218 28.21 -13.55 -58.91
CA LYS A 218 27.60 -12.63 -57.93
C LYS A 218 26.70 -13.40 -56.95
N CYS A 219 27.01 -13.32 -55.65
CA CYS A 219 26.25 -14.00 -54.60
C CYS A 219 25.21 -13.08 -53.96
N LEU A 220 25.59 -11.82 -53.74
CA LEU A 220 24.80 -10.80 -53.07
C LEU A 220 24.63 -9.56 -53.96
N SER A 221 23.44 -8.97 -53.95
CA SER A 221 23.19 -7.63 -54.49
C SER A 221 22.75 -6.70 -53.37
N PHE A 222 23.23 -5.46 -53.36
CA PHE A 222 22.79 -4.43 -52.43
C PHE A 222 22.64 -3.09 -53.15
N THR A 223 21.44 -2.52 -53.13
CA THR A 223 21.07 -1.28 -53.84
C THR A 223 19.92 -0.60 -53.12
N ASN A 224 19.91 0.72 -53.03
CA ASN A 224 18.85 1.51 -52.37
C ASN A 224 18.53 1.07 -50.93
N ASN A 225 19.57 0.80 -50.13
CA ASN A 225 19.43 0.27 -48.75
C ASN A 225 18.70 -1.08 -48.63
N LEU A 226 18.61 -1.83 -49.74
CA LEU A 226 18.10 -3.19 -49.77
C LEU A 226 19.22 -4.16 -50.11
N TRP A 227 19.13 -5.38 -49.59
CA TRP A 227 19.99 -6.50 -49.95
C TRP A 227 19.16 -7.67 -50.51
N LYS A 228 19.75 -8.48 -51.38
CA LYS A 228 19.19 -9.74 -51.86
C LYS A 228 20.32 -10.73 -52.10
N CYS A 229 20.18 -11.92 -51.56
CA CYS A 229 21.03 -13.06 -51.87
C CYS A 229 20.33 -13.98 -52.89
N PHE A 230 21.07 -14.40 -53.91
CA PHE A 230 20.55 -15.25 -54.99
C PHE A 230 20.63 -16.76 -54.69
N HIS A 231 21.25 -17.16 -53.58
CA HIS A 231 21.41 -18.56 -53.20
C HIS A 231 20.50 -19.00 -52.05
N CYS A 232 20.30 -18.15 -51.03
CA CYS A 232 19.35 -18.43 -49.95
C CYS A 232 17.95 -17.82 -50.22
N ASP A 233 17.81 -17.11 -51.33
CA ASP A 233 16.61 -16.38 -51.75
C ASP A 233 16.06 -15.38 -50.71
N LYS A 234 16.91 -14.94 -49.76
CA LYS A 234 16.57 -13.94 -48.73
C LYS A 234 17.00 -12.53 -49.13
N GLY A 235 16.29 -11.52 -48.64
CA GLY A 235 16.57 -10.12 -48.89
C GLY A 235 15.66 -9.19 -48.09
N GLY A 236 15.99 -7.90 -48.02
CA GLY A 236 15.24 -6.91 -47.26
C GLY A 236 16.07 -5.66 -46.99
N ASP A 237 15.76 -4.92 -45.93
CA ASP A 237 16.51 -3.73 -45.52
C ASP A 237 17.58 -4.07 -44.45
N ILE A 238 18.18 -3.04 -43.85
CA ILE A 238 19.14 -3.18 -42.75
C ILE A 238 18.60 -3.99 -41.57
N PHE A 239 17.31 -3.87 -41.25
CA PHE A 239 16.69 -4.62 -40.14
C PHE A 239 16.51 -6.08 -40.54
N SER A 240 16.01 -6.35 -41.75
CA SER A 240 15.87 -7.71 -42.26
C SER A 240 17.23 -8.43 -42.34
N LEU A 241 18.30 -7.71 -42.69
CA LEU A 241 19.65 -8.29 -42.73
C LEU A 241 20.09 -8.77 -41.34
N VAL A 242 19.98 -7.92 -40.33
CA VAL A 242 20.38 -8.23 -38.95
C VAL A 242 19.53 -9.37 -38.36
N VAL A 243 18.21 -9.32 -38.58
CA VAL A 243 17.27 -10.39 -38.18
C VAL A 243 17.71 -11.74 -38.76
N GLU A 244 17.98 -11.79 -40.06
CA GLU A 244 18.36 -13.04 -40.74
C GLU A 244 19.77 -13.52 -40.36
N LYS A 245 20.70 -12.58 -40.16
CA LYS A 245 22.12 -12.87 -39.92
C LYS A 245 22.40 -13.32 -38.49
N ASP A 246 21.75 -12.68 -37.53
CA ASP A 246 21.99 -12.91 -36.10
C ASP A 246 20.82 -13.63 -35.41
N GLY A 247 19.77 -13.98 -36.16
CA GLY A 247 18.60 -14.68 -35.63
C GLY A 247 17.79 -13.86 -34.63
N LEU A 248 17.89 -12.52 -34.72
CA LEU A 248 17.28 -11.58 -33.79
C LEU A 248 15.82 -11.29 -34.17
N ASP A 249 14.98 -10.97 -33.19
CA ASP A 249 13.70 -10.33 -33.47
C ASP A 249 13.89 -8.85 -33.89
N PHE A 250 12.83 -8.23 -34.42
CA PHE A 250 12.91 -6.84 -34.93
C PHE A 250 13.35 -5.83 -33.86
N ILE A 251 13.03 -6.07 -32.58
CA ILE A 251 13.35 -5.18 -31.46
C ILE A 251 14.84 -5.24 -31.13
N ASN A 252 15.40 -6.45 -31.11
CA ASN A 252 16.83 -6.68 -30.94
C ASN A 252 17.62 -6.15 -32.14
N ALA A 253 17.11 -6.33 -33.36
CA ALA A 253 17.70 -5.75 -34.56
C ALA A 253 17.66 -4.21 -34.53
N LYS A 254 16.57 -3.61 -34.05
CA LYS A 254 16.43 -2.15 -33.85
C LYS A 254 17.42 -1.61 -32.83
N SER A 255 17.62 -2.31 -31.72
CA SER A 255 18.58 -1.92 -30.67
C SER A 255 20.03 -2.04 -31.14
N PHE A 256 20.36 -3.13 -31.85
CA PHE A 256 21.67 -3.32 -32.48
C PHE A 256 21.98 -2.20 -33.48
N LEU A 257 21.04 -1.90 -34.39
CA LEU A 257 21.20 -0.84 -35.39
C LEU A 257 21.21 0.56 -34.76
N ALA A 258 20.46 0.81 -33.69
CA ALA A 258 20.53 2.08 -32.96
C ALA A 258 21.91 2.30 -32.32
N ASN A 259 22.49 1.26 -31.72
CA ASN A 259 23.84 1.31 -31.18
C ASN A 259 24.89 1.52 -32.29
N LEU A 260 24.75 0.79 -33.40
CA LEU A 260 25.60 0.96 -34.58
C LEU A 260 25.49 2.39 -35.16
N ALA A 261 24.34 3.06 -34.94
CA ALA A 261 24.06 4.42 -35.42
C ALA A 261 24.50 5.51 -34.43
N GLY A 262 25.03 5.12 -33.28
CA GLY A 262 25.35 6.05 -32.19
C GLY A 262 24.12 6.74 -31.57
N ILE A 263 22.93 6.14 -31.67
CA ILE A 263 21.68 6.66 -31.10
C ILE A 263 21.57 6.19 -29.64
N LYS A 264 21.54 7.13 -28.69
CA LYS A 264 21.36 6.82 -27.26
C LYS A 264 19.89 6.49 -26.96
N ILE A 265 19.60 5.22 -26.69
CA ILE A 265 18.31 4.78 -26.12
C ILE A 265 18.43 4.83 -24.60
N ASP A 266 17.44 5.35 -23.88
CA ASP A 266 17.45 5.40 -22.42
C ASP A 266 17.15 3.99 -21.85
N VAL A 267 18.21 3.23 -21.54
CA VAL A 267 18.25 1.76 -21.51
C VAL A 267 17.89 1.10 -20.16
N GLY A 268 17.41 1.86 -19.17
CA GLY A 268 17.31 1.38 -17.79
C GLY A 268 16.41 0.15 -17.58
N ILE A 269 15.26 0.05 -18.23
CA ILE A 269 14.32 -1.07 -17.99
C ILE A 269 14.19 -1.96 -19.23
N SER A 270 14.49 -1.42 -20.41
CA SER A 270 14.34 -2.08 -21.71
C SER A 270 15.27 -3.25 -21.92
N THR A 271 16.53 -3.09 -21.56
CA THR A 271 17.59 -4.10 -21.79
C THR A 271 17.35 -5.38 -20.99
N ALA A 272 16.83 -5.27 -19.76
CA ALA A 272 16.61 -6.43 -18.88
C ALA A 272 15.44 -7.33 -19.31
N ILE A 273 14.48 -6.76 -20.05
CA ILE A 273 13.25 -7.45 -20.48
C ILE A 273 13.52 -8.34 -21.69
N VAL A 274 14.37 -7.89 -22.62
CA VAL A 274 14.55 -8.49 -23.94
C VAL A 274 15.44 -9.75 -23.90
N ALA A 275 16.21 -9.95 -22.83
CA ALA A 275 17.30 -10.93 -22.79
C ALA A 275 16.93 -12.38 -22.41
N PHE A 276 15.67 -12.76 -22.12
CA PHE A 276 15.42 -14.05 -21.43
C PHE A 276 14.19 -14.88 -21.82
N THR A 277 14.42 -16.18 -21.96
CA THR A 277 13.42 -17.28 -21.92
C THR A 277 13.06 -17.73 -20.48
N ASN A 278 13.64 -17.11 -19.44
CA ASN A 278 13.46 -17.43 -18.01
C ASN A 278 13.15 -16.18 -17.16
N TYR A 279 11.99 -16.16 -16.49
CA TYR A 279 11.54 -15.03 -15.65
C TYR A 279 12.45 -14.73 -14.45
N LEU A 280 13.14 -15.72 -13.89
CA LEU A 280 14.06 -15.49 -12.77
C LEU A 280 15.30 -14.70 -13.20
N ASP A 281 15.84 -14.99 -14.39
CA ASP A 281 17.01 -14.28 -14.89
C ASP A 281 16.65 -12.87 -15.37
N MET A 282 15.46 -12.71 -15.97
CA MET A 282 14.85 -11.39 -16.20
C MET A 282 14.73 -10.61 -14.88
N ALA A 283 14.18 -11.21 -13.81
CA ALA A 283 14.04 -10.54 -12.53
C ALA A 283 15.39 -10.14 -11.92
N LYS A 284 16.43 -10.99 -12.03
CA LYS A 284 17.80 -10.66 -11.59
C LYS A 284 18.37 -9.47 -12.32
N GLN A 285 18.18 -9.37 -13.62
CA GLN A 285 18.64 -8.19 -14.37
C GLN A 285 17.79 -6.97 -14.07
N PHE A 286 16.47 -7.12 -13.97
CA PHE A 286 15.57 -6.03 -13.63
C PHE A 286 15.97 -5.36 -12.32
N VAL A 287 16.15 -6.15 -11.25
CA VAL A 287 16.50 -5.59 -9.92
C VAL A 287 17.89 -4.93 -9.91
N LYS A 288 18.82 -5.37 -10.78
CA LYS A 288 20.12 -4.70 -10.93
C LYS A 288 19.99 -3.29 -11.49
N ILE A 289 19.06 -3.06 -12.42
CA ILE A 289 18.92 -1.75 -13.06
C ILE A 289 17.90 -0.87 -12.34
N GLN A 290 16.79 -1.44 -11.90
CA GLN A 290 15.78 -0.80 -11.07
C GLN A 290 15.75 -1.53 -9.72
N PRO A 291 16.49 -1.05 -8.70
CA PRO A 291 16.49 -1.67 -7.39
C PRO A 291 15.08 -1.72 -6.80
N ILE A 292 14.68 -2.93 -6.42
CA ILE A 292 13.41 -3.27 -5.78
C ILE A 292 13.74 -4.21 -4.62
N TYR A 293 13.06 -4.02 -3.51
CA TYR A 293 13.16 -4.85 -2.33
C TYR A 293 11.76 -5.28 -1.86
N TYR A 294 11.56 -6.60 -1.73
CA TYR A 294 10.33 -7.17 -1.17
C TYR A 294 10.57 -7.65 0.25
N ASP A 295 10.06 -6.92 1.24
CA ASP A 295 10.46 -7.13 2.64
C ASP A 295 9.68 -8.24 3.35
N LYS A 296 10.12 -8.59 4.57
CA LYS A 296 9.52 -9.67 5.38
C LYS A 296 8.04 -9.47 5.68
N SER A 297 7.59 -8.23 5.71
CA SER A 297 6.23 -7.81 5.93
C SER A 297 5.37 -7.82 4.65
N LYS A 298 5.91 -8.34 3.54
CA LYS A 298 5.24 -8.41 2.22
C LYS A 298 4.96 -7.03 1.62
N MET A 299 5.80 -6.05 1.92
CA MET A 299 5.77 -4.71 1.33
C MET A 299 6.80 -4.60 0.22
N TRP A 300 6.42 -3.87 -0.84
CA TRP A 300 7.31 -3.56 -1.94
C TRP A 300 7.94 -2.19 -1.71
N TRP A 301 9.26 -2.16 -1.85
CA TRP A 301 10.07 -0.97 -1.83
C TRP A 301 10.75 -0.83 -3.18
N LEU A 302 10.70 0.37 -3.74
CA LEU A 302 11.37 0.68 -5.01
C LEU A 302 12.29 1.87 -4.80
N TRP A 303 13.49 1.77 -5.34
CA TRP A 303 14.44 2.87 -5.31
C TRP A 303 14.01 3.97 -6.27
N ASP A 304 13.78 5.15 -5.73
CA ASP A 304 13.53 6.37 -6.46
C ASP A 304 14.86 7.07 -6.75
N PHE A 305 15.25 7.09 -8.02
CA PHE A 305 16.50 7.72 -8.46
C PHE A 305 16.46 9.25 -8.35
N GLU A 306 15.28 9.87 -8.43
CA GLU A 306 15.16 11.34 -8.38
C GLU A 306 15.44 11.84 -6.97
N ASN A 307 14.87 11.17 -5.97
CA ASN A 307 15.02 11.53 -4.55
C ASN A 307 16.10 10.72 -3.81
N SER A 308 16.74 9.78 -4.51
CA SER A 308 17.77 8.87 -3.97
C SER A 308 17.31 8.17 -2.67
N CYS A 309 16.10 7.61 -2.68
CA CYS A 309 15.54 6.93 -1.51
C CYS A 309 14.64 5.75 -1.88
N TRP A 310 14.35 4.88 -0.91
CA TRP A 310 13.38 3.81 -1.03
C TRP A 310 11.97 4.33 -0.75
N ILE A 311 11.07 4.16 -1.72
CA ILE A 311 9.66 4.46 -1.59
C ILE A 311 8.84 3.18 -1.50
N MET A 312 7.85 3.17 -0.61
CA MET A 312 6.88 2.09 -0.55
C MET A 312 5.93 2.19 -1.74
N ILE A 313 5.72 1.08 -2.44
CA ILE A 313 4.78 0.97 -3.57
C ILE A 313 3.89 -0.25 -3.38
N ASP A 314 2.78 -0.31 -4.11
CA ASP A 314 1.97 -1.53 -4.18
C ASP A 314 2.25 -2.34 -5.47
N GLU A 315 1.55 -3.47 -5.61
CA GLU A 315 1.70 -4.34 -6.78
C GLU A 315 1.16 -3.67 -8.05
N THR A 316 0.15 -2.82 -7.92
CA THR A 316 -0.43 -2.08 -9.05
C THR A 316 0.56 -1.05 -9.57
N ASP A 317 1.20 -0.28 -8.69
CA ASP A 317 2.26 0.66 -9.03
C ASP A 317 3.44 -0.04 -9.71
N LEU A 318 3.88 -1.17 -9.15
CA LEU A 318 4.95 -1.98 -9.72
C LEU A 318 4.58 -2.46 -11.13
N MET A 319 3.38 -3.02 -11.30
CA MET A 319 2.91 -3.51 -12.59
C MET A 319 2.73 -2.38 -13.61
N ASN A 320 2.25 -1.20 -13.20
CA ASN A 320 2.16 -0.04 -14.08
C ASN A 320 3.54 0.43 -14.57
N LYS A 321 4.56 0.39 -13.70
CA LYS A 321 5.95 0.71 -14.08
C LYS A 321 6.52 -0.32 -15.05
N ILE A 322 6.25 -1.61 -14.82
CA ILE A 322 6.67 -2.71 -15.71
C ILE A 322 5.94 -2.60 -17.05
N ASP A 323 4.61 -2.48 -17.06
CA ASP A 323 3.78 -2.36 -18.26
C ASP A 323 4.22 -1.14 -19.09
N LYS A 324 4.39 0.04 -18.47
CA LYS A 324 4.86 1.25 -19.16
C LYS A 324 6.23 1.06 -19.80
N SER A 325 7.11 0.32 -19.16
CA SER A 325 8.46 0.04 -19.68
C SER A 325 8.43 -1.03 -20.76
N MET A 326 7.66 -2.10 -20.58
CA MET A 326 7.43 -3.16 -21.55
C MET A 326 6.77 -2.61 -22.82
N SER A 327 5.72 -1.79 -22.70
CA SER A 327 5.04 -1.18 -23.86
C SER A 327 5.94 -0.20 -24.61
N ARG A 328 6.88 0.48 -23.93
CA ARG A 328 7.88 1.34 -24.59
C ARG A 328 8.95 0.57 -25.36
N VAL A 329 9.16 -0.70 -25.04
CA VAL A 329 10.31 -1.48 -25.49
C VAL A 329 9.91 -2.59 -26.44
N LEU A 330 8.79 -3.23 -26.14
CA LEU A 330 8.25 -4.36 -26.88
C LEU A 330 7.03 -4.00 -27.72
N GLU A 331 6.52 -2.77 -27.64
CA GLU A 331 5.29 -2.31 -28.35
C GLU A 331 4.08 -3.24 -28.14
N LEU A 332 4.08 -4.01 -27.05
CA LEU A 332 3.01 -4.93 -26.68
C LEU A 332 1.87 -4.16 -26.00
N ASN A 333 0.65 -4.33 -26.52
CA ASN A 333 -0.55 -3.65 -26.03
C ASN A 333 -1.09 -4.24 -24.71
N THR A 334 -0.74 -5.48 -24.33
CA THR A 334 -1.16 -6.06 -23.05
C THR A 334 -0.36 -7.33 -22.71
N ILE A 335 0.22 -7.39 -21.51
CA ILE A 335 0.82 -8.61 -20.97
C ILE A 335 -0.30 -9.51 -20.44
N SER A 336 -0.27 -10.82 -20.75
CA SER A 336 -1.25 -11.78 -20.22
C SER A 336 -1.19 -11.85 -18.68
N ASN A 337 -2.33 -12.08 -18.01
CA ASN A 337 -2.36 -12.22 -16.55
C ASN A 337 -1.44 -13.33 -16.03
N ASN A 338 -1.30 -14.43 -16.77
CA ASN A 338 -0.39 -15.51 -16.40
C ASN A 338 1.08 -15.07 -16.40
N THR A 339 1.48 -14.34 -17.44
CA THR A 339 2.83 -13.76 -17.55
C THR A 339 3.07 -12.72 -16.45
N LYS A 340 2.09 -11.87 -16.14
CA LYS A 340 2.18 -10.90 -15.03
C LYS A 340 2.45 -11.59 -13.69
N ASN A 341 1.73 -12.67 -13.40
CA ASN A 341 1.94 -13.45 -12.18
C ASN A 341 3.33 -14.10 -12.12
N GLN A 342 3.82 -14.64 -13.24
CA GLN A 342 5.16 -15.23 -13.32
C GLN A 342 6.27 -14.20 -13.10
N ILE A 343 6.11 -13.00 -13.66
CA ILE A 343 7.03 -11.87 -13.44
C ILE A 343 7.02 -11.45 -11.97
N LEU A 344 5.83 -11.27 -11.38
CA LEU A 344 5.70 -10.87 -9.97
C LEU A 344 6.33 -11.91 -9.04
N GLU A 345 6.10 -13.20 -9.25
CA GLU A 345 6.71 -14.28 -8.45
C GLU A 345 8.23 -14.29 -8.57
N ALA A 346 8.77 -14.12 -9.78
CA ALA A 346 10.21 -14.03 -10.00
C ALA A 346 10.83 -12.80 -9.31
N LEU A 347 10.17 -11.64 -9.41
CA LEU A 347 10.59 -10.41 -8.74
C LEU A 347 10.54 -10.53 -7.22
N ARG A 348 9.46 -11.11 -6.65
CA ARG A 348 9.32 -11.33 -5.19
C ARG A 348 10.50 -12.12 -4.66
N ARG A 349 10.83 -13.24 -5.30
CA ARG A 349 11.94 -14.12 -4.89
C ARG A 349 13.30 -13.44 -5.01
N THR A 350 13.53 -12.74 -6.11
CA THR A 350 14.83 -12.13 -6.41
C THR A 350 15.09 -10.90 -5.53
N SER A 351 14.14 -9.98 -5.47
CA SER A 351 14.23 -8.77 -4.66
C SER A 351 14.33 -9.08 -3.15
N ARG A 352 13.71 -10.15 -2.67
CA ARG A 352 13.83 -10.60 -1.27
C ARG A 352 15.27 -10.96 -0.88
N LEU A 353 16.05 -11.47 -1.82
CA LEU A 353 17.46 -11.82 -1.57
C LEU A 353 18.38 -10.60 -1.59
N LEU A 354 17.99 -9.55 -2.33
CA LEU A 354 18.74 -8.29 -2.45
C LEU A 354 18.29 -7.28 -1.38
N LYS A 355 18.37 -7.69 -0.11
CA LYS A 355 18.01 -6.83 1.02
C LYS A 355 19.01 -5.66 1.13
N PRO A 356 18.56 -4.39 1.10
CA PRO A 356 19.42 -3.25 1.37
C PRO A 356 19.87 -3.22 2.84
N LYS A 357 21.04 -2.63 3.09
CA LYS A 357 21.62 -2.47 4.43
C LYS A 357 20.85 -1.42 5.21
N GLU A 358 20.49 -1.71 6.46
CA GLU A 358 19.93 -0.70 7.35
C GLU A 358 20.97 0.40 7.59
N ILE A 359 20.53 1.66 7.68
CA ILE A 359 21.42 2.75 8.05
C ILE A 359 21.64 2.82 9.57
N PRO A 360 22.83 3.25 10.02
CA PRO A 360 23.03 3.70 11.39
C PRO A 360 21.99 4.76 11.79
N LYS A 361 21.59 4.71 13.06
CA LYS A 361 20.56 5.61 13.62
C LYS A 361 20.97 7.09 13.64
N THR A 362 22.26 7.37 13.54
CA THR A 362 22.83 8.72 13.50
C THR A 362 22.89 9.30 12.09
N TRP A 363 22.51 8.54 11.06
CA TRP A 363 22.54 9.01 9.69
C TRP A 363 21.26 9.75 9.31
N VAL A 364 21.41 10.91 8.70
CA VAL A 364 20.32 11.74 8.19
C VAL A 364 20.58 12.07 6.72
N GLN A 365 19.56 11.94 5.89
CA GLN A 365 19.65 12.21 4.46
C GLN A 365 19.13 13.61 4.12
N PHE A 366 19.95 14.44 3.48
CA PHE A 366 19.61 15.75 2.91
C PHE A 366 19.71 15.68 1.39
N LYS A 367 18.56 15.67 0.70
CA LYS A 367 18.45 15.33 -0.73
C LYS A 367 19.18 14.03 -1.07
N ASP A 368 20.23 14.10 -1.86
CA ASP A 368 21.05 13.00 -2.34
C ASP A 368 22.23 12.68 -1.42
N LYS A 369 22.46 13.45 -0.35
CA LYS A 369 23.58 13.24 0.59
C LYS A 369 23.11 12.68 1.92
N ILE A 370 23.81 11.67 2.42
CA ILE A 370 23.69 11.18 3.80
C ILE A 370 24.81 11.80 4.62
N VAL A 371 24.48 12.25 5.83
CA VAL A 371 25.42 12.77 6.81
C VAL A 371 25.30 11.94 8.08
N ASP A 372 26.43 11.49 8.61
CA ASP A 372 26.48 10.98 9.99
C ASP A 372 26.56 12.17 10.95
N ILE A 373 25.57 12.32 11.82
CA ILE A 373 25.47 13.48 12.70
C ILE A 373 26.60 13.53 13.74
N LEU A 374 27.18 12.38 14.12
CA LEU A 374 28.26 12.38 15.11
C LEU A 374 29.63 12.69 14.50
N THR A 375 29.94 12.10 13.35
CA THR A 375 31.26 12.25 12.70
C THR A 375 31.29 13.40 11.67
N GLU A 376 30.12 13.87 11.23
CA GLU A 376 29.92 14.85 10.15
C GLU A 376 30.43 14.40 8.78
N GLU A 377 30.81 13.13 8.65
CA GLU A 377 31.13 12.53 7.36
C GLU A 377 29.88 12.50 6.47
N ASN A 378 30.08 12.79 5.18
CA ASN A 378 29.00 12.80 4.20
C ASN A 378 29.37 12.04 2.92
N PHE A 379 28.38 11.39 2.34
CA PHE A 379 28.48 10.61 1.11
C PHE A 379 27.13 10.56 0.40
N ASN A 380 27.10 10.11 -0.85
CA ASN A 380 25.87 10.06 -1.62
C ASN A 380 24.99 8.87 -1.21
N ALA A 381 23.68 9.08 -1.13
CA ALA A 381 22.69 8.04 -0.94
C ALA A 381 22.66 7.09 -2.15
N THR A 382 22.75 5.80 -1.90
CA THR A 382 22.66 4.76 -2.93
C THR A 382 21.64 3.70 -2.51
N SER A 383 21.15 2.93 -3.48
CA SER A 383 20.20 1.84 -3.24
C SER A 383 20.75 0.72 -2.33
N GLU A 384 22.05 0.72 -2.05
CA GLU A 384 22.64 -0.19 -1.08
C GLU A 384 22.11 0.04 0.34
N TRP A 385 21.78 1.29 0.69
CA TRP A 385 21.30 1.69 2.00
C TRP A 385 19.79 1.85 2.02
N PHE A 386 19.14 1.35 3.08
CA PHE A 386 17.69 1.41 3.23
C PHE A 386 17.23 2.74 3.83
N VAL A 387 17.39 3.81 3.05
CA VAL A 387 16.96 5.16 3.41
C VAL A 387 15.59 5.49 2.83
N THR A 388 14.67 5.97 3.67
CA THR A 388 13.28 6.26 3.27
C THR A 388 12.88 7.72 3.51
N ASN A 389 13.73 8.51 4.16
CA ASN A 389 13.38 9.83 4.67
C ASN A 389 14.34 10.95 4.22
N PRO A 390 14.48 11.21 2.90
CA PRO A 390 15.26 12.35 2.43
C PRO A 390 14.59 13.65 2.86
N ILE A 391 15.37 14.55 3.45
CA ILE A 391 14.98 15.94 3.72
C ILE A 391 15.13 16.72 2.40
N PRO A 392 14.10 17.45 1.93
CA PRO A 392 14.08 18.05 0.59
C PRO A 392 15.02 19.26 0.39
N TRP A 393 15.88 19.56 1.37
CA TRP A 393 16.78 20.70 1.38
C TRP A 393 18.23 20.24 1.33
N LYS A 394 19.08 20.99 0.63
CA LYS A 394 20.52 20.74 0.63
C LYS A 394 21.12 21.33 1.91
N ILE A 395 22.30 20.85 2.29
CA ILE A 395 23.08 21.47 3.36
C ILE A 395 23.53 22.86 2.87
N GLY A 396 23.16 23.91 3.61
CA GLY A 396 23.50 25.29 3.29
C GLY A 396 24.97 25.61 3.55
N ASP A 397 25.43 26.75 3.05
CA ASP A 397 26.80 27.23 3.27
C ASP A 397 26.94 27.97 4.61
N SER A 398 25.83 28.46 5.16
CA SER A 398 25.72 29.16 6.45
C SER A 398 24.72 28.45 7.38
N GLU A 399 24.68 28.86 8.65
CA GLU A 399 23.68 28.45 9.65
C GLU A 399 22.67 29.56 9.98
N GLU A 400 22.82 30.73 9.34
CA GLU A 400 21.99 31.90 9.59
C GLU A 400 20.57 31.73 9.03
N THR A 401 19.58 32.03 9.88
CA THR A 401 18.15 31.90 9.59
C THR A 401 17.37 33.10 10.16
N PRO A 402 17.72 34.35 9.78
CA PRO A 402 17.24 35.56 10.46
C PRO A 402 15.72 35.73 10.40
N THR A 403 15.05 35.30 9.33
CA THR A 403 13.59 35.37 9.23
C THR A 403 12.93 34.37 10.17
N MET A 404 13.44 33.14 10.24
CA MET A 404 12.97 32.14 11.20
C MET A 404 13.24 32.56 12.64
N ASP A 405 14.42 33.10 12.94
CA ASP A 405 14.82 33.57 14.27
C ASP A 405 13.82 34.63 14.77
N ARG A 406 13.53 35.65 13.95
CA ARG A 406 12.53 36.68 14.28
C ARG A 406 11.14 36.09 14.50
N ILE A 407 10.70 35.17 13.62
CA ILE A 407 9.37 34.55 13.74
C ILE A 407 9.27 33.70 15.02
N PHE A 408 10.31 32.96 15.38
CA PHE A 408 10.33 32.12 16.58
C PHE A 408 10.33 32.98 17.83
N GLU A 409 11.13 34.04 17.88
CA GLU A 409 11.12 35.00 18.98
C GLU A 409 9.76 35.71 19.10
N GLU A 410 9.14 36.04 17.98
CA GLU A 410 7.76 36.55 17.95
C GLU A 410 6.79 35.56 18.59
N TRP A 411 6.90 34.25 18.33
CA TRP A 411 5.98 33.25 18.86
C TRP A 411 6.19 32.92 20.35
N VAL A 412 7.43 32.65 20.76
CA VAL A 412 7.72 32.04 22.07
C VAL A 412 8.66 32.87 22.96
N GLY A 413 9.21 33.97 22.44
CA GLY A 413 10.26 34.76 23.12
C GLY A 413 11.65 34.15 22.96
N GLU A 414 12.68 34.98 23.16
CA GLU A 414 14.09 34.64 22.91
C GLU A 414 14.54 33.36 23.62
N GLU A 415 14.12 33.18 24.88
CA GLU A 415 14.49 32.05 25.74
C GLU A 415 14.12 30.68 25.12
N TYR A 416 13.03 30.59 24.35
CA TYR A 416 12.51 29.32 23.82
C TYR A 416 12.84 29.10 22.34
N VAL A 417 13.47 30.06 21.65
CA VAL A 417 13.88 29.92 20.25
C VAL A 417 14.79 28.71 20.06
N LYS A 418 15.75 28.51 20.97
CA LYS A 418 16.65 27.34 20.94
C LYS A 418 15.89 26.02 21.05
N THR A 419 14.91 25.94 21.95
CA THR A 419 14.07 24.74 22.12
C THR A 419 13.29 24.42 20.85
N LEU A 420 12.80 25.43 20.12
CA LEU A 420 12.13 25.19 18.82
C LEU A 420 13.10 24.59 17.79
N TYR A 421 14.31 25.12 17.66
CA TYR A 421 15.30 24.53 16.76
C TYR A 421 15.72 23.11 17.16
N GLU A 422 15.85 22.82 18.46
CA GLU A 422 16.11 21.47 18.95
C GLU A 422 15.00 20.49 18.57
N ILE A 423 13.73 20.89 18.67
CA ILE A 423 12.59 20.07 18.24
C ILE A 423 12.65 19.81 16.73
N ILE A 424 12.92 20.84 15.92
CA ILE A 424 13.08 20.70 14.47
C ILE A 424 14.20 19.72 14.14
N ALA A 425 15.38 19.90 14.73
CA ALA A 425 16.53 19.05 14.51
C ALA A 425 16.25 17.59 14.94
N TYR A 426 15.59 17.41 16.08
CA TYR A 426 15.22 16.09 16.57
C TYR A 426 14.26 15.34 15.64
N CYS A 427 13.38 16.06 14.95
CA CYS A 427 12.48 15.46 13.96
C CYS A 427 13.21 14.85 12.76
N LEU A 428 14.49 15.19 12.51
CA LEU A 428 15.25 14.62 11.39
C LEU A 428 15.74 13.20 11.65
N LEU A 429 15.86 12.80 12.92
CA LEU A 429 16.49 11.55 13.31
C LEU A 429 15.52 10.37 13.12
N PRO A 430 15.90 9.24 12.51
CA PRO A 430 15.07 8.03 12.47
C PRO A 430 15.21 7.18 13.76
N ASP A 431 15.32 7.83 14.92
CA ASP A 431 15.48 7.17 16.23
C ASP A 431 14.95 8.02 17.39
N TYR A 432 14.87 7.44 18.59
CA TYR A 432 14.38 8.08 19.82
C TYR A 432 15.41 8.01 20.98
N PRO A 433 16.61 8.62 20.85
CA PRO A 433 17.62 8.59 21.91
C PRO A 433 17.15 9.28 23.21
N VAL A 434 16.18 10.21 23.10
CA VAL A 434 15.51 10.83 24.24
C VAL A 434 13.99 10.69 24.06
N HIS A 435 13.34 9.90 24.91
CA HIS A 435 11.89 9.68 24.81
C HIS A 435 11.12 10.98 25.10
N ARG A 436 10.64 11.68 24.06
CA ARG A 436 9.88 12.95 24.16
C ARG A 436 8.65 12.98 23.26
N ILE A 437 7.61 13.63 23.75
CA ILE A 437 6.38 14.08 23.09
C ILE A 437 6.38 15.58 23.25
N PHE A 438 6.20 16.30 22.14
CA PHE A 438 6.20 17.75 22.15
C PHE A 438 4.76 18.24 22.17
N CYS A 439 4.41 19.07 23.16
CA CYS A 439 3.09 19.68 23.26
C CYS A 439 3.22 21.19 23.04
N LEU A 440 2.58 21.70 21.99
CA LEU A 440 2.48 23.12 21.69
C LEU A 440 1.16 23.63 22.30
N ASN A 441 1.25 24.50 23.31
CA ASN A 441 0.12 25.07 24.03
C ASN A 441 -0.11 26.56 23.69
N GLY A 442 -1.36 27.04 23.65
CA GLY A 442 -1.71 28.46 23.41
C GLY A 442 -3.19 28.65 23.09
N ALA A 443 -3.77 29.84 23.23
CA ALA A 443 -5.23 30.08 23.12
C ALA A 443 -5.83 30.16 21.69
N GLY A 444 -5.11 29.69 20.67
CA GLY A 444 -5.48 29.85 19.26
C GLY A 444 -4.90 31.12 18.64
N LEU A 445 -4.63 31.09 17.33
CA LEU A 445 -3.95 32.17 16.59
C LEU A 445 -2.55 32.55 17.14
N ASN A 446 -1.86 31.63 17.81
CA ASN A 446 -0.54 31.88 18.41
C ASN A 446 0.67 31.42 17.58
N GLY A 447 0.47 30.94 16.35
CA GLY A 447 1.56 30.44 15.49
C GLY A 447 1.84 28.93 15.60
N LYS A 448 1.20 28.18 16.50
CA LYS A 448 1.38 26.70 16.65
C LYS A 448 1.23 25.94 15.32
N GLY A 449 0.13 26.18 14.60
CA GLY A 449 -0.10 25.56 13.29
C GLY A 449 0.92 25.98 12.23
N LYS A 450 1.40 27.24 12.28
CA LYS A 450 2.46 27.72 11.38
C LYS A 450 3.80 27.07 11.70
N TYR A 451 4.12 26.87 12.98
CA TYR A 451 5.30 26.11 13.39
C TYR A 451 5.24 24.65 12.91
N SER A 452 4.12 23.94 13.12
CA SER A 452 3.93 22.59 12.57
C SER A 452 4.09 22.55 11.04
N ASN A 453 3.53 23.52 10.33
CA ASN A 453 3.66 23.62 8.88
C ASN A 453 5.10 23.91 8.42
N LEU A 454 5.85 24.70 9.17
CA LEU A 454 7.28 24.93 8.92
C LEU A 454 8.06 23.64 9.05
N ILE A 455 7.83 22.85 10.12
CA ILE A 455 8.47 21.55 10.29
C ILE A 455 8.12 20.64 9.11
N ILE A 456 6.83 20.53 8.74
CA ILE A 456 6.39 19.71 7.60
C ILE A 456 7.05 20.15 6.28
N LYS A 457 7.16 21.46 6.03
CA LYS A 457 7.85 22.00 4.84
C LYS A 457 9.34 21.67 4.88
N PHE A 458 9.97 21.77 6.05
CA PHE A 458 11.39 21.48 6.22
C PHE A 458 11.69 19.98 6.06
N ILE A 459 11.02 19.10 6.80
CA ILE A 459 11.28 17.65 6.72
C ILE A 459 10.72 17.01 5.45
N GLY A 460 9.76 17.65 4.79
CA GLY A 460 9.08 17.15 3.61
C GLY A 460 7.77 16.41 3.92
N LYS A 461 6.74 16.66 3.11
CA LYS A 461 5.39 16.09 3.29
C LYS A 461 5.39 14.56 3.37
N ASN A 462 6.21 13.90 2.57
CA ASN A 462 6.33 12.43 2.55
C ASN A 462 6.89 11.85 3.85
N ASN A 463 7.58 12.66 4.67
CA ASN A 463 8.13 12.26 5.96
C ASN A 463 7.18 12.58 7.13
N SER A 464 6.02 13.17 6.85
CA SER A 464 5.04 13.57 7.84
C SER A 464 3.70 12.84 7.68
N CYS A 465 2.95 12.75 8.77
CA CYS A 465 1.54 12.38 8.77
C CYS A 465 0.76 13.19 9.81
N SER A 466 -0.57 13.19 9.68
CA SER A 466 -1.48 13.78 10.67
C SER A 466 -2.46 12.75 11.19
N SER A 467 -2.82 12.85 12.47
CA SER A 467 -3.78 11.96 13.11
C SER A 467 -4.42 12.60 14.36
N ASP A 468 -5.19 11.81 15.09
CA ASP A 468 -5.83 12.09 16.36
C ASP A 468 -5.25 11.15 17.43
N LEU A 469 -5.08 11.64 18.65
CA LEU A 469 -4.45 10.85 19.73
C LEU A 469 -5.27 9.61 20.11
N ASP A 470 -6.60 9.75 20.23
CA ASP A 470 -7.49 8.64 20.57
C ASP A 470 -7.56 7.64 19.41
N LEU A 471 -7.58 8.09 18.15
CA LEU A 471 -7.53 7.21 16.98
C LEU A 471 -6.23 6.42 16.90
N LEU A 472 -5.06 7.04 17.13
CA LEU A 472 -3.77 6.34 17.16
C LEU A 472 -3.73 5.28 18.27
N ILE A 473 -4.36 5.55 19.42
CA ILE A 473 -4.36 4.62 20.55
C ILE A 473 -5.33 3.45 20.35
N VAL A 474 -6.47 3.69 19.69
CA VAL A 474 -7.56 2.71 19.57
C VAL A 474 -7.51 1.92 18.26
N SER A 475 -7.14 2.56 17.15
CA SER A 475 -7.19 1.98 15.81
C SER A 475 -5.83 1.38 15.40
N ARG A 476 -5.81 0.05 15.24
CA ARG A 476 -4.66 -0.69 14.70
C ARG A 476 -4.25 -0.25 13.28
N PHE A 477 -5.20 0.25 12.48
CA PHE A 477 -4.93 0.73 11.12
C PHE A 477 -4.36 2.15 11.12
N GLU A 478 -4.78 3.00 12.06
CA GLU A 478 -4.28 4.38 12.14
C GLU A 478 -2.78 4.39 12.48
N MET A 479 -2.33 3.43 13.28
CA MET A 479 -0.91 3.21 13.59
C MET A 479 -0.05 3.02 12.34
N SER A 480 -0.58 2.47 11.24
CA SER A 480 0.19 2.32 9.99
C SER A 480 0.66 3.65 9.39
N LYS A 481 0.01 4.78 9.72
CA LYS A 481 0.37 6.10 9.18
C LYS A 481 1.74 6.59 9.65
N ILE A 482 2.17 6.22 10.85
CA ILE A 482 3.45 6.66 11.42
C ILE A 482 4.62 5.76 10.99
N HIS A 483 4.32 4.62 10.35
CA HIS A 483 5.34 3.69 9.87
C HIS A 483 6.27 4.37 8.85
N LYS A 484 7.57 4.35 9.15
CA LYS A 484 8.64 5.01 8.38
C LYS A 484 8.43 6.52 8.16
N LYS A 485 7.72 7.20 9.07
CA LYS A 485 7.61 8.67 9.11
C LYS A 485 8.54 9.27 10.15
N LEU A 486 8.98 10.50 9.90
CA LEU A 486 9.77 11.28 10.85
C LEU A 486 8.91 12.10 11.81
N LEU A 487 7.69 12.47 11.41
CA LEU A 487 6.80 13.33 12.19
C LEU A 487 5.34 12.86 12.11
N CYS A 488 4.67 12.83 13.25
CA CYS A 488 3.23 12.72 13.38
C CYS A 488 2.69 13.97 14.11
N CYS A 489 1.90 14.77 13.40
CA CYS A 489 1.20 15.91 13.98
C CYS A 489 -0.20 15.49 14.47
N ILE A 490 -0.51 15.86 15.71
CA ILE A 490 -1.82 15.68 16.33
C ILE A 490 -2.44 17.05 16.52
N GLY A 491 -3.61 17.26 15.93
CA GLY A 491 -4.37 18.51 16.03
C GLY A 491 -5.18 18.63 17.32
N GLU A 492 -6.00 19.67 17.43
CA GLU A 492 -6.93 19.83 18.55
C GLU A 492 -7.98 18.70 18.53
N THR A 493 -8.08 17.97 19.64
CA THR A 493 -9.07 16.90 19.82
C THR A 493 -9.87 17.16 21.10
N ASN A 494 -11.12 16.69 21.15
CA ASN A 494 -11.88 16.67 22.40
C ASN A 494 -11.35 15.52 23.26
N PHE A 495 -10.36 15.83 24.10
CA PHE A 495 -9.69 14.84 24.92
C PHE A 495 -10.66 14.17 25.90
N SER A 496 -10.90 12.87 25.67
CA SER A 496 -11.42 11.99 26.71
C SER A 496 -10.31 11.66 27.71
N ALA A 497 -10.66 11.13 28.89
CA ALA A 497 -9.63 10.68 29.84
C ALA A 497 -8.80 9.56 29.19
N MET A 498 -7.47 9.69 29.19
CA MET A 498 -6.58 8.78 28.50
C MET A 498 -6.55 7.41 29.21
N LYS A 499 -7.13 6.39 28.57
CA LYS A 499 -7.25 5.04 29.16
C LYS A 499 -6.05 4.12 28.93
N LYS A 500 -5.27 4.33 27.86
CA LYS A 500 -4.16 3.44 27.44
C LYS A 500 -2.85 4.20 27.22
N THR A 501 -2.26 4.69 28.31
CA THR A 501 -0.98 5.41 28.27
C THR A 501 0.22 4.53 27.88
N SER A 502 0.10 3.21 28.00
CA SER A 502 1.17 2.26 27.66
C SER A 502 1.56 2.30 26.19
N LEU A 503 0.59 2.41 25.27
CA LEU A 503 0.86 2.48 23.84
C LEU A 503 1.56 3.80 23.48
N LEU A 504 1.11 4.92 24.05
CA LEU A 504 1.77 6.22 23.87
C LEU A 504 3.23 6.19 24.34
N LYS A 505 3.51 5.52 25.47
CA LYS A 505 4.88 5.34 25.98
C LYS A 505 5.77 4.53 25.02
N ARG A 506 5.22 3.51 24.36
CA ARG A 506 5.89 2.68 23.33
C ARG A 506 6.10 3.43 22.03
N MET A 507 5.18 4.32 21.65
CA MET A 507 5.34 5.17 20.46
C MET A 507 6.50 6.15 20.59
N CYS A 508 6.94 6.49 21.80
CA CYS A 508 8.11 7.35 22.01
C CYS A 508 9.45 6.62 21.81
N GLY A 509 9.48 5.54 21.02
CA GLY A 509 10.63 4.68 20.78
C GLY A 509 10.90 3.66 21.88
N GLY A 510 11.94 2.84 21.67
CA GLY A 510 12.43 1.83 22.61
C GLY A 510 11.72 0.48 22.56
N ASP A 511 10.45 0.45 22.15
CA ASP A 511 9.65 -0.76 22.05
C ASP A 511 9.16 -1.01 20.62
N LEU A 512 9.07 -2.28 20.23
CA LEU A 512 8.36 -2.68 19.01
C LEU A 512 6.87 -2.33 19.15
N ILE A 513 6.26 -1.87 18.07
CA ILE A 513 4.81 -1.66 17.98
C ILE A 513 4.25 -2.37 16.74
N GLY A 514 3.00 -2.83 16.85
CA GLY A 514 2.32 -3.52 15.77
C GLY A 514 1.76 -2.55 14.74
N PHE A 515 2.10 -2.78 13.49
CA PHE A 515 1.58 -2.09 12.32
C PHE A 515 0.67 -3.02 11.51
N GLU A 516 -0.54 -2.56 11.20
CA GLU A 516 -1.51 -3.31 10.39
C GLU A 516 -1.95 -2.46 9.19
N PHE A 517 -1.49 -2.83 7.99
CA PHE A 517 -1.98 -2.27 6.74
C PHE A 517 -3.20 -3.07 6.27
N LYS A 518 -4.21 -2.39 5.74
CA LYS A 518 -5.43 -3.05 5.23
C LYS A 518 -5.08 -4.10 4.18
N ASN A 519 -5.62 -5.31 4.32
CA ASN A 519 -5.38 -6.47 3.44
C ASN A 519 -3.91 -6.95 3.39
N LYS A 520 -3.10 -6.61 4.40
CA LYS A 520 -1.72 -7.10 4.57
C LYS A 520 -1.59 -7.84 5.90
N LEU A 521 -0.51 -8.60 6.05
CA LEU A 521 -0.20 -9.23 7.34
C LEU A 521 0.28 -8.17 8.33
N PRO A 522 -0.14 -8.23 9.60
CA PRO A 522 0.42 -7.39 10.64
C PRO A 522 1.88 -7.75 10.87
N PHE A 523 2.68 -6.76 11.26
CA PHE A 523 4.08 -6.94 11.61
C PHE A 523 4.47 -5.93 12.69
N ASP A 524 5.59 -6.18 13.37
CA ASP A 524 6.12 -5.29 14.40
C ASP A 524 7.37 -4.55 13.88
N ASP A 525 7.47 -3.25 14.17
CA ASP A 525 8.67 -2.44 13.92
C ASP A 525 8.78 -1.33 14.99
N TYR A 526 9.90 -0.62 15.05
CA TYR A 526 10.10 0.52 15.94
C TYR A 526 9.50 1.79 15.34
N ASN A 527 8.77 2.56 16.16
CA ASN A 527 8.40 3.93 15.77
C ASN A 527 9.58 4.89 15.96
N TYR A 528 9.80 5.73 14.97
CA TYR A 528 10.66 6.89 15.08
C TYR A 528 9.97 8.21 14.69
N ALA A 529 8.68 8.19 14.36
CA ALA A 529 7.94 9.41 14.09
C ALA A 529 7.75 10.22 15.37
N LYS A 530 8.21 11.48 15.35
CA LYS A 530 8.10 12.40 16.48
C LYS A 530 6.66 12.82 16.63
N ILE A 531 6.12 12.74 17.84
CA ILE A 531 4.75 13.16 18.10
C ILE A 531 4.78 14.63 18.53
N ILE A 532 4.13 15.47 17.74
CA ILE A 532 3.85 16.88 18.09
C ILE A 532 2.35 17.04 18.24
N ILE A 533 1.93 17.48 19.43
CA ILE A 533 0.53 17.72 19.78
C ILE A 533 0.31 19.22 19.86
N SER A 534 -0.60 19.73 19.05
CA SER A 534 -1.04 21.13 19.09
C SER A 534 -2.39 21.20 19.77
N THR A 535 -2.44 21.74 21.00
CA THR A 535 -3.67 21.80 21.78
C THR A 535 -3.71 23.01 22.72
N ASN A 536 -4.84 23.24 23.37
CA ASN A 536 -5.07 24.25 24.40
C ASN A 536 -5.26 23.58 25.78
N ALA A 537 -5.54 22.28 25.79
CA ALA A 537 -5.71 21.46 26.99
C ALA A 537 -5.20 20.04 26.72
N LEU A 538 -4.68 19.38 27.74
CA LEU A 538 -4.23 17.99 27.65
C LEU A 538 -5.28 17.03 28.22
N PRO A 539 -5.28 15.75 27.78
CA PRO A 539 -6.17 14.74 28.37
C PRO A 539 -5.83 14.48 29.83
N VAL A 540 -6.87 14.39 30.67
CA VAL A 540 -6.73 13.85 32.03
C VAL A 540 -6.22 12.42 31.95
N THR A 541 -5.28 12.06 32.82
CA THR A 541 -4.66 10.72 32.89
C THR A 541 -4.72 10.15 34.30
N PHE A 542 -4.93 8.83 34.40
CA PHE A 542 -4.77 8.07 35.63
C PHE A 542 -3.34 7.54 35.81
N ASP A 543 -2.51 7.57 34.76
CA ASP A 543 -1.11 7.19 34.84
C ASP A 543 -0.29 8.34 35.44
N LYS A 544 0.05 8.20 36.72
CA LYS A 544 0.86 9.17 37.48
C LYS A 544 2.34 8.75 37.58
N THR A 545 2.81 7.86 36.70
CA THR A 545 4.19 7.34 36.78
C THR A 545 5.22 8.31 36.21
N ILE A 546 6.45 8.25 36.73
CA ILE A 546 7.62 8.97 36.18
C ILE A 546 7.80 8.67 34.68
N GLY A 547 7.56 7.42 34.28
CA GLY A 547 7.64 7.00 32.89
C GLY A 547 6.72 7.80 31.97
N PHE A 548 5.52 8.16 32.42
CA PHE A 548 4.62 9.00 31.64
C PHE A 548 5.11 10.45 31.60
N TYR A 549 5.31 11.10 32.76
CA TYR A 549 5.61 12.53 32.82
C TYR A 549 6.95 12.91 32.19
N ARG A 550 7.99 12.09 32.32
CA ARG A 550 9.31 12.40 31.75
C ARG A 550 9.30 12.56 30.23
N ARG A 551 8.28 12.02 29.55
CA ARG A 551 8.16 12.08 28.09
C ARG A 551 7.61 13.42 27.61
N TRP A 552 7.00 14.26 28.43
CA TRP A 552 6.39 15.49 27.95
C TRP A 552 7.39 16.65 27.93
N LEU A 553 7.47 17.33 26.78
CA LEU A 553 8.09 18.65 26.65
C LEU A 553 7.00 19.62 26.22
N LEU A 554 6.65 20.55 27.10
CA LEU A 554 5.54 21.48 26.89
C LEU A 554 6.10 22.85 26.52
N ILE A 555 5.63 23.41 25.41
CA ILE A 555 6.09 24.69 24.87
C ILE A 555 4.88 25.62 24.78
N ASN A 556 4.96 26.75 25.49
CA ASN A 556 3.89 27.75 25.48
C ASN A 556 4.09 28.73 24.33
N PHE A 557 3.02 29.00 23.58
CA PHE A 557 2.95 30.02 22.54
C PHE A 557 2.04 31.16 23.06
N PRO A 558 2.60 32.11 23.83
CA PRO A 558 1.80 33.09 24.57
C PRO A 558 1.21 34.22 23.70
N LYS A 559 1.83 34.56 22.57
CA LYS A 559 1.39 35.72 21.76
C LYS A 559 0.26 35.35 20.81
N GLN A 560 -0.70 36.24 20.60
CA GLN A 560 -1.82 36.05 19.65
C GLN A 560 -1.64 36.99 18.46
N PHE A 561 -1.93 36.51 17.24
CA PHE A 561 -1.72 37.23 15.98
C PHE A 561 -3.02 37.33 15.17
N ASP A 562 -3.11 38.33 14.29
CA ASP A 562 -4.27 38.50 13.39
C ASP A 562 -4.27 37.46 12.25
N GLU A 563 -5.45 37.05 11.79
CA GLU A 563 -5.66 35.93 10.84
C GLU A 563 -5.06 36.12 9.42
N TYR A 564 -4.68 37.34 9.04
CA TYR A 564 -4.57 37.71 7.63
C TYR A 564 -3.22 37.46 6.94
N ARG A 565 -2.15 37.00 7.63
CA ARG A 565 -0.82 36.84 7.00
C ARG A 565 -0.24 35.43 7.15
N ASP A 566 0.08 34.81 6.02
CA ASP A 566 0.93 33.62 6.01
C ASP A 566 2.41 34.02 6.09
N ILE A 567 2.88 34.25 7.30
CA ILE A 567 4.28 34.63 7.59
C ILE A 567 5.32 33.63 7.11
N LEU A 568 4.94 32.38 6.81
CA LEU A 568 5.86 31.36 6.29
C LEU A 568 6.29 31.64 4.84
N LEU A 569 5.49 32.40 4.07
CA LEU A 569 5.84 32.80 2.70
C LEU A 569 7.03 33.78 2.67
N ASN A 570 7.29 34.44 3.79
CA ASN A 570 8.40 35.40 3.90
C ASN A 570 9.75 34.72 4.13
N ILE A 571 9.77 33.42 4.48
CA ILE A 571 11.00 32.69 4.76
C ILE A 571 11.61 32.24 3.43
N PRO A 572 12.79 32.77 3.04
CA PRO A 572 13.41 32.41 1.78
C PRO A 572 13.95 30.97 1.81
N ASP A 573 13.92 30.29 0.68
CA ASP A 573 14.36 28.90 0.54
C ASP A 573 15.83 28.67 0.96
N VAL A 574 16.67 29.71 0.88
CA VAL A 574 18.05 29.67 1.39
C VAL A 574 18.12 29.41 2.90
N GLU A 575 17.19 29.97 3.68
CA GLU A 575 17.14 29.74 5.13
C GLU A 575 16.79 28.29 5.46
N TYR A 576 16.03 27.58 4.62
CA TYR A 576 15.79 26.15 4.83
C TYR A 576 17.05 25.30 4.56
N ASN A 577 17.89 25.70 3.61
CA ASN A 577 19.20 25.04 3.43
C ASN A 577 20.13 25.34 4.61
N ASN A 578 20.15 26.58 5.10
CA ASN A 578 20.94 26.94 6.28
C ASN A 578 20.44 26.25 7.54
N LEU A 579 19.12 26.08 7.67
CA LEU A 579 18.49 25.29 8.74
C LEU A 579 18.96 23.83 8.69
N ALA A 580 19.10 23.23 7.51
CA ALA A 580 19.67 21.88 7.37
C ALA A 580 21.07 21.79 7.99
N LYS A 581 21.95 22.76 7.71
CA LYS A 581 23.29 22.83 8.31
C LYS A 581 23.23 23.06 9.83
N LYS A 582 22.43 24.04 10.28
CA LYS A 582 22.21 24.38 11.70
C LYS A 582 21.72 23.16 12.49
N CYS A 583 20.80 22.38 11.93
CA CYS A 583 20.26 21.18 12.57
C CYS A 583 21.31 20.07 12.78
N ILE A 584 22.35 19.96 11.95
CA ILE A 584 23.43 18.96 12.15
C ILE A 584 24.14 19.21 13.48
N GLY A 585 24.58 20.45 13.72
CA GLY A 585 25.25 20.83 14.96
C GLY A 585 24.34 20.70 16.19
N ILE A 586 23.08 21.13 16.08
CA ILE A 586 22.09 20.98 17.16
C ILE A 586 21.85 19.51 17.49
N LEU A 587 21.67 18.66 16.47
CA LEU A 587 21.39 17.24 16.67
C LEU A 587 22.60 16.51 17.27
N LYS A 588 23.83 16.87 16.88
CA LYS A 588 25.06 16.36 17.49
C LYS A 588 25.09 16.62 18.99
N ASN A 589 24.80 17.85 19.42
CA ASN A 589 24.74 18.20 20.83
C ASN A 589 23.62 17.43 21.55
N LEU A 590 22.43 17.34 20.96
CA LEU A 590 21.32 16.56 21.53
C LEU A 590 21.66 15.07 21.71
N LEU A 591 22.43 14.47 20.80
CA LEU A 591 22.85 13.07 20.89
C LEU A 591 23.87 12.84 22.01
N ILE A 592 24.74 13.82 22.27
CA ILE A 592 25.75 13.79 23.34
C ILE A 592 25.07 14.06 24.70
N ASP A 593 24.35 15.17 24.81
CA ASP A 593 23.81 15.66 26.07
C ASP A 593 22.56 14.89 26.51
N ARG A 594 21.82 14.31 25.55
CA ARG A 594 20.53 13.63 25.75
C ARG A 594 19.50 14.46 26.52
N LYS A 595 19.59 15.78 26.35
CA LYS A 595 18.85 16.79 27.11
C LYS A 595 18.35 17.88 26.17
N PHE A 596 17.11 18.33 26.36
CA PHE A 596 16.57 19.50 25.66
C PHE A 596 16.75 20.77 26.51
N THR A 597 16.88 21.91 25.85
CA THR A 597 16.81 23.21 26.50
C THR A 597 15.38 23.47 27.00
N ASN A 598 15.24 24.07 28.19
CA ASN A 598 13.97 24.39 28.86
C ASN A 598 13.07 23.19 29.18
N GLU A 599 13.62 21.98 29.30
CA GLU A 599 12.80 20.81 29.59
C GLU A 599 12.44 20.59 31.07
N GLY A 600 13.07 21.34 31.98
CA GLY A 600 12.83 21.24 33.43
C GLY A 600 13.14 19.86 34.03
N SER A 601 12.87 19.74 35.33
CA SER A 601 12.89 18.46 36.04
C SER A 601 11.66 17.61 35.70
N ILE A 602 11.66 16.34 36.11
CA ILE A 602 10.49 15.46 35.96
C ILE A 602 9.30 16.02 36.73
N ASP A 603 9.53 16.61 37.90
CA ASP A 603 8.48 17.23 38.70
C ASP A 603 7.92 18.49 38.07
N ASP A 604 8.75 19.30 37.39
CA ASP A 604 8.27 20.45 36.63
C ASP A 604 7.34 20.02 35.50
N ARG A 605 7.71 18.95 34.77
CA ARG A 605 6.86 18.38 33.72
C ARG A 605 5.57 17.79 34.26
N ARG A 606 5.64 17.09 35.39
CA ARG A 606 4.47 16.55 36.09
C ARG A 606 3.51 17.68 36.43
N ARG A 607 4.01 18.72 37.11
CA ARG A 607 3.21 19.91 37.43
C ARG A 607 2.59 20.50 36.17
N ALA A 608 3.41 20.92 35.20
CA ALA A 608 2.93 21.54 33.96
C ALA A 608 1.87 20.70 33.21
N TYR A 609 2.04 19.37 33.16
CA TYR A 609 1.03 18.48 32.57
C TYR A 609 -0.30 18.51 33.35
N GLU A 610 -0.25 18.41 34.67
CA GLU A 610 -1.45 18.44 35.52
C GLU A 610 -2.16 19.81 35.44
N GLU A 611 -1.41 20.92 35.38
CA GLU A 611 -2.00 22.25 35.24
C GLU A 611 -2.76 22.42 33.93
N LEU A 612 -2.31 21.79 32.85
CA LEU A 612 -2.95 21.83 31.53
C LEU A 612 -4.03 20.79 31.32
N SER A 613 -3.99 19.68 32.06
CA SER A 613 -4.99 18.59 31.93
C SER A 613 -6.14 18.71 32.91
N ASN A 614 -5.91 19.23 34.12
CA ASN A 614 -6.94 19.44 35.13
C ASN A 614 -6.81 20.80 35.82
N PRO A 615 -7.20 21.90 35.15
CA PRO A 615 -7.14 23.24 35.74
C PRO A 615 -8.14 23.44 36.89
N ILE A 616 -9.14 22.57 37.05
CA ILE A 616 -10.07 22.62 38.20
C ILE A 616 -9.34 22.29 39.49
N MET A 617 -8.47 21.27 39.48
CA MET A 617 -7.68 20.93 40.67
C MET A 617 -6.65 22.01 41.00
N LEU A 618 -6.08 22.68 40.00
CA LEU A 618 -5.25 23.86 40.20
C LEU A 618 -6.03 25.00 40.89
N PHE A 619 -7.24 25.29 40.42
CA PHE A 619 -8.12 26.29 41.03
C PHE A 619 -8.45 25.92 42.48
N ILE A 620 -8.86 24.67 42.73
CA ILE A 620 -9.18 24.18 44.07
C ILE A 620 -7.98 24.33 45.01
N ASN A 621 -6.79 23.89 44.58
CA ASN A 621 -5.59 23.95 45.41
C ASN A 621 -5.11 25.39 45.68
N SER A 622 -5.50 26.36 44.85
CA SER A 622 -5.08 27.76 44.99
C SER A 622 -6.12 28.66 45.67
N LYS A 623 -7.42 28.42 45.48
CA LYS A 623 -8.52 29.28 45.91
C LYS A 623 -9.45 28.65 46.94
N CYS A 624 -9.37 27.33 47.13
CA CYS A 624 -10.22 26.61 48.06
C CYS A 624 -9.39 25.92 49.15
N GLU A 625 -10.08 25.49 50.20
CA GLU A 625 -9.56 24.65 51.26
C GLU A 625 -10.49 23.45 51.44
N ARG A 626 -9.92 22.27 51.73
CA ARG A 626 -10.70 21.04 51.93
C ARG A 626 -11.10 20.94 53.40
N ASN A 627 -12.40 20.96 53.69
CA ASN A 627 -12.93 20.84 55.04
C ASN A 627 -14.29 20.14 54.99
N VAL A 628 -14.44 19.05 55.75
CA VAL A 628 -15.61 18.15 55.75
C VAL A 628 -16.92 18.87 56.04
N ASN A 629 -16.88 19.96 56.81
CA ASN A 629 -18.07 20.73 57.19
C ASN A 629 -18.43 21.84 56.19
N ASP A 630 -17.51 22.18 55.29
CA ASP A 630 -17.70 23.30 54.37
C ASP A 630 -18.40 22.85 53.09
N LYS A 631 -19.09 23.82 52.47
CA LYS A 631 -19.74 23.66 51.18
C LYS A 631 -19.66 24.95 50.38
N ILE A 632 -19.42 24.83 49.09
CA ILE A 632 -19.49 25.94 48.13
C ILE A 632 -20.66 25.68 47.17
N SER A 633 -21.45 26.73 46.87
CA SER A 633 -22.46 26.68 45.82
C SER A 633 -21.78 26.39 44.47
N PHE A 634 -22.28 25.41 43.72
CA PHE A 634 -21.72 25.06 42.41
C PHE A 634 -21.78 26.23 41.42
N SER A 635 -22.74 27.15 41.59
CA SER A 635 -22.82 28.37 40.78
C SER A 635 -21.64 29.30 41.07
N ASP A 636 -21.40 29.60 42.34
CA ASP A 636 -20.34 30.50 42.80
C ASP A 636 -18.97 29.90 42.47
N PHE A 637 -18.81 28.59 42.67
CA PHE A 637 -17.61 27.86 42.25
C PHE A 637 -17.36 28.02 40.76
N LYS A 638 -18.41 27.91 39.93
CA LYS A 638 -18.29 28.01 38.48
C LYS A 638 -17.90 29.42 38.04
N GLU A 639 -18.50 30.44 38.65
CA GLU A 639 -18.22 31.84 38.33
C GLU A 639 -16.76 32.21 38.62
N GLU A 640 -16.26 31.87 39.81
CA GLU A 640 -14.85 32.10 40.18
C GLU A 640 -13.88 31.23 39.36
N LEU A 641 -14.26 29.98 39.04
CA LEU A 641 -13.48 29.12 38.16
C LEU A 641 -13.39 29.72 36.74
N ASP A 642 -14.49 30.24 36.19
CA ASP A 642 -14.50 30.85 34.86
C ASP A 642 -13.66 32.12 34.80
N SER A 643 -13.73 32.94 35.84
CA SER A 643 -12.84 34.09 36.03
C SER A 643 -11.37 33.66 36.03
N PHE A 644 -11.02 32.65 36.84
CA PHE A 644 -9.66 32.10 36.89
C PHE A 644 -9.18 31.51 35.55
N LEU A 645 -10.05 30.79 34.82
CA LEU A 645 -9.71 30.23 33.52
C LEU A 645 -9.49 31.33 32.48
N ASN A 646 -10.32 32.36 32.47
CA ASN A 646 -10.14 33.52 31.58
C ASN A 646 -8.85 34.28 31.87
N ASP A 647 -8.59 34.60 33.14
CA ASP A 647 -7.37 35.31 33.58
C ASP A 647 -6.09 34.55 33.19
N THR A 648 -6.19 33.22 33.06
CA THR A 648 -5.06 32.36 32.71
C THR A 648 -5.05 31.92 31.24
N GLY A 649 -5.96 32.47 30.40
CA GLY A 649 -6.04 32.18 28.97
C GLY A 649 -6.44 30.74 28.65
N ARG A 650 -7.19 30.09 29.53
CA ARG A 650 -7.62 28.68 29.42
C ARG A 650 -9.06 28.58 28.92
N ARG A 651 -9.37 27.45 28.27
CA ARG A 651 -10.73 27.15 27.77
C ARG A 651 -11.74 27.09 28.93
N ILE A 652 -12.83 27.83 28.80
CA ILE A 652 -14.00 27.72 29.69
C ILE A 652 -14.68 26.35 29.46
N MET A 653 -14.89 25.60 30.54
CA MET A 653 -15.59 24.31 30.54
C MET A 653 -17.08 24.51 30.83
N ASN A 654 -17.94 23.64 30.31
CA ASN A 654 -19.37 23.71 30.62
C ASN A 654 -19.70 23.07 32.00
N HIS A 655 -20.90 23.32 32.53
CA HIS A 655 -21.31 22.79 33.85
C HIS A 655 -21.26 21.25 33.96
N ILE A 656 -21.53 20.52 32.87
CA ILE A 656 -21.52 19.05 32.86
C ILE A 656 -20.09 18.54 33.00
N GLU A 657 -19.17 19.13 32.25
CA GLU A 657 -17.75 18.81 32.24
C GLU A 657 -17.10 19.06 33.61
N VAL A 658 -17.30 20.26 34.17
CA VAL A 658 -16.83 20.63 35.52
C VAL A 658 -17.38 19.66 36.55
N GLY A 659 -18.68 19.37 36.47
CA GLY A 659 -19.33 18.42 37.35
C GLY A 659 -18.73 17.02 37.31
N ARG A 660 -18.46 16.51 36.10
CA ARG A 660 -17.85 15.19 35.91
C ARG A 660 -16.44 15.13 36.48
N ILE A 661 -15.62 16.16 36.25
CA ILE A 661 -14.25 16.22 36.76
C ILE A 661 -14.25 16.23 38.29
N LEU A 662 -15.07 17.09 38.92
CA LEU A 662 -15.20 17.13 40.38
C LEU A 662 -15.58 15.76 40.96
N SER A 663 -16.54 15.07 40.34
CA SER A 663 -16.95 13.73 40.78
C SER A 663 -15.85 12.68 40.61
N ASN A 664 -15.05 12.75 39.53
CA ASN A 664 -13.90 11.86 39.33
C ASN A 664 -12.77 12.12 40.34
N GLU A 665 -12.61 13.36 40.79
CA GLU A 665 -11.66 13.77 41.83
C GLU A 665 -12.18 13.53 43.26
N GLY A 666 -13.37 12.91 43.39
CA GLY A 666 -13.94 12.48 44.66
C GLY A 666 -14.83 13.51 45.37
N PHE A 667 -15.16 14.64 44.74
CA PHE A 667 -16.08 15.63 45.31
C PHE A 667 -17.54 15.24 45.12
N GLU A 668 -18.29 15.18 46.23
CA GLU A 668 -19.73 14.93 46.23
C GLU A 668 -20.50 16.24 45.96
N ARG A 669 -21.51 16.17 45.07
CA ARG A 669 -22.41 17.29 44.77
C ARG A 669 -23.82 16.94 45.20
N LYS A 670 -24.44 17.76 46.06
CA LYS A 670 -25.83 17.57 46.52
C LYS A 670 -26.70 18.79 46.21
N LYS A 671 -27.95 18.53 45.82
CA LYS A 671 -28.99 19.56 45.80
C LYS A 671 -29.48 19.78 47.23
N ILE A 672 -29.47 21.02 47.69
CA ILE A 672 -29.92 21.43 49.01
C ILE A 672 -30.98 22.52 48.85
N ASN A 673 -32.04 22.46 49.64
CA ASN A 673 -33.04 23.53 49.70
C ASN A 673 -32.41 24.75 50.39
N VAL A 674 -32.52 25.91 49.76
CA VAL A 674 -32.01 27.19 50.25
C VAL A 674 -33.16 28.17 50.29
N ILE A 675 -33.23 28.95 51.36
CA ILE A 675 -34.16 30.07 51.49
C ILE A 675 -33.43 31.28 50.89
N LYS A 676 -34.00 31.89 49.85
CA LYS A 676 -33.51 33.17 49.34
C LYS A 676 -34.29 34.29 50.00
N GLU A 677 -33.59 35.13 50.76
CA GLU A 677 -34.10 36.39 51.28
C GLU A 677 -34.08 37.41 50.13
N ASP A 678 -35.24 37.95 49.78
CA ASP A 678 -35.40 38.98 48.76
C ASP A 678 -36.13 40.16 49.40
N GLU A 679 -35.52 41.36 49.44
CA GLU A 679 -36.06 42.51 50.16
C GLU A 679 -37.44 42.98 49.63
N ASN A 680 -37.85 42.51 48.44
CA ASN A 680 -39.09 42.89 47.77
C ASN A 680 -40.13 41.74 47.62
N TYR A 681 -39.84 40.51 48.07
CA TYR A 681 -40.74 39.35 47.94
C TYR A 681 -40.70 38.44 49.17
N LYS A 682 -41.79 37.71 49.47
CA LYS A 682 -41.79 36.69 50.55
C LYS A 682 -40.74 35.62 50.27
N ASP A 683 -39.98 35.25 51.30
CA ASP A 683 -39.03 34.15 51.29
C ASP A 683 -39.60 32.93 50.56
N TYR A 684 -38.88 32.46 49.55
CA TYR A 684 -39.26 31.27 48.80
C TYR A 684 -38.15 30.22 48.83
N ASN A 685 -38.58 28.96 48.99
CA ASN A 685 -37.69 27.82 48.94
C ASN A 685 -37.22 27.60 47.51
N THR A 686 -35.91 27.66 47.29
CA THR A 686 -35.28 27.26 46.04
C THR A 686 -34.32 26.09 46.28
N THR A 687 -33.87 25.45 45.21
CA THR A 687 -32.84 24.39 45.30
C THR A 687 -31.56 24.88 44.66
N ALA A 688 -30.44 24.73 45.36
CA ALA A 688 -29.11 24.99 44.81
C ALA A 688 -28.24 23.73 44.94
N THR A 689 -27.33 23.54 43.99
CA THR A 689 -26.36 22.44 44.05
C THR A 689 -25.12 22.92 44.77
N PHE A 690 -24.65 22.17 45.77
CA PHE A 690 -23.44 22.45 46.53
C PHE A 690 -22.39 21.37 46.31
N ILE A 691 -21.13 21.78 46.28
CA ILE A 691 -19.96 20.91 46.38
C ILE A 691 -19.65 20.76 47.87
N LEU A 692 -19.65 19.52 48.38
CA LEU A 692 -19.39 19.23 49.79
C LEU A 692 -17.89 19.05 50.04
N GLY A 693 -17.44 19.35 51.26
CA GLY A 693 -16.06 19.13 51.68
C GLY A 693 -15.09 20.22 51.22
N LEU A 694 -15.61 21.36 50.73
CA LEU A 694 -14.83 22.42 50.11
C LEU A 694 -15.30 23.80 50.60
N GLY A 695 -14.36 24.62 51.05
CA GLY A 695 -14.57 26.01 51.47
C GLY A 695 -13.65 26.97 50.72
N TRP A 696 -13.99 28.26 50.69
CA TRP A 696 -13.12 29.29 50.09
C TRP A 696 -11.91 29.55 50.99
N ASN A 697 -10.72 29.64 50.40
CA ASN A 697 -9.53 29.98 51.16
C ASN A 697 -9.66 31.43 51.66
N SER A 698 -9.68 31.59 52.98
CA SER A 698 -10.03 32.85 53.67
C SER A 698 -9.03 34.00 53.44
N LYS A 699 -7.95 33.78 52.67
CA LYS A 699 -7.09 34.85 52.15
C LYS A 699 -7.72 35.48 50.90
N LYS A 700 -8.64 36.42 51.18
CA LYS A 700 -9.50 37.24 50.29
C LYS A 700 -10.82 36.59 49.88
N SER A 701 -11.79 36.70 50.78
CA SER A 701 -13.18 36.97 50.40
C SER A 701 -13.86 37.78 51.50
N VAL A 702 -14.27 39.00 51.20
CA VAL A 702 -15.27 39.72 51.99
C VAL A 702 -16.40 40.12 51.06
N LYS A 703 -17.53 39.43 51.25
CA LYS A 703 -18.92 39.92 51.31
C LYS A 703 -19.79 38.67 51.49
N SER A 704 -19.91 38.21 52.73
CA SER A 704 -21.04 38.49 53.62
C SER A 704 -22.32 37.72 53.25
N VAL A 705 -22.58 36.62 53.96
CA VAL A 705 -23.92 36.30 54.45
C VAL A 705 -23.77 35.85 55.90
N LYS A 706 -24.49 36.54 56.79
CA LYS A 706 -24.54 36.29 58.23
C LYS A 706 -25.38 35.04 58.49
N ASN A 707 -24.82 34.05 59.19
CA ASN A 707 -25.62 32.97 59.79
C ASN A 707 -26.07 33.41 61.19
N ASN A 708 -27.39 33.48 61.39
CA ASN A 708 -27.99 33.65 62.72
C ASN A 708 -28.52 32.30 63.23
N THR A 709 -27.91 31.88 64.35
CA THR A 709 -28.48 31.16 65.51
C THR A 709 -29.22 29.82 65.37
N ASN A 710 -28.61 28.80 65.99
CA ASN A 710 -29.15 27.93 67.05
C ASN A 710 -30.61 27.44 66.93
N ASN A 711 -30.79 26.13 66.68
CA ASN A 711 -31.36 25.24 67.68
C ASN A 711 -31.11 23.76 67.36
N THR A 712 -30.92 23.01 68.44
CA THR A 712 -30.58 21.59 68.57
C THR A 712 -31.59 20.64 67.91
N ASN A 713 -31.09 19.62 67.21
CA ASN A 713 -31.43 18.22 67.50
C ASN A 713 -30.43 17.27 66.82
N ASN A 714 -29.76 16.48 67.65
CA ASN A 714 -28.90 15.36 67.28
C ASN A 714 -29.59 14.43 66.28
N THR A 715 -29.00 14.27 65.11
CA THR A 715 -29.10 13.03 64.34
C THR A 715 -27.70 12.68 63.84
N GLN A 716 -27.06 11.74 64.53
CA GLN A 716 -25.84 11.08 64.06
C GLN A 716 -26.14 10.42 62.70
N PHE A 717 -25.65 10.99 61.61
CA PHE A 717 -25.48 10.26 60.36
C PHE A 717 -24.14 9.53 60.41
N THR A 718 -24.18 8.24 60.72
CA THR A 718 -23.06 7.32 60.55
C THR A 718 -22.99 6.87 59.08
N PRO A 719 -21.85 7.00 58.39
CA PRO A 719 -21.69 6.43 57.06
C PRO A 719 -21.59 4.91 57.14
N LYS A 720 -22.68 4.19 56.83
CA LYS A 720 -22.59 2.80 56.39
C LYS A 720 -22.19 2.78 54.93
N SER A 721 -20.94 2.41 54.64
CA SER A 721 -20.57 1.45 53.56
C SER A 721 -19.12 1.57 53.03
N ILE A 722 -18.09 1.34 53.86
CA ILE A 722 -16.81 0.80 53.35
C ILE A 722 -16.18 -0.11 54.42
N TYR A 723 -16.79 -1.24 54.76
CA TYR A 723 -16.11 -2.38 55.41
C TYR A 723 -16.96 -3.64 55.22
N LYS A 724 -16.80 -4.33 54.08
CA LYS A 724 -17.35 -5.68 53.92
C LYS A 724 -16.47 -6.66 53.13
N GLU A 725 -15.20 -6.32 52.88
CA GLU A 725 -14.26 -7.23 52.22
C GLU A 725 -13.06 -7.68 53.08
N VAL A 726 -12.99 -7.30 54.37
CA VAL A 726 -11.85 -7.73 55.23
C VAL A 726 -12.22 -8.24 56.63
N GLY A 727 -13.50 -8.45 56.95
CA GLY A 727 -13.93 -9.26 58.11
C GLY A 727 -13.23 -8.97 59.46
N ILE A 728 -13.33 -7.75 59.99
CA ILE A 728 -12.93 -7.42 61.38
C ILE A 728 -14.09 -6.69 62.07
N ASN A 729 -14.45 -7.11 63.28
CA ASN A 729 -15.46 -6.48 64.13
C ASN A 729 -14.86 -5.25 64.84
N ASN A 730 -15.64 -4.17 64.91
CA ASN A 730 -15.36 -3.00 65.73
C ASN A 730 -15.63 -3.35 67.19
N ASP A 731 -14.58 -3.50 67.99
CA ASP A 731 -14.53 -3.11 69.40
C ASP A 731 -13.06 -3.14 69.85
N THR A 732 -12.60 -2.06 70.48
CA THR A 732 -11.24 -1.76 70.99
C THR A 732 -10.19 -1.31 69.95
N ILE A 733 -10.08 0.01 69.76
CA ILE A 733 -8.85 0.66 69.26
C ILE A 733 -8.47 1.72 70.29
N ASP A 734 -7.76 1.28 71.32
CA ASP A 734 -6.83 2.12 72.08
C ASP A 734 -5.59 1.25 72.32
N THR A 735 -4.42 1.75 71.87
CA THR A 735 -3.05 1.22 72.08
C THR A 735 -2.68 -0.13 71.42
N ILE A 736 -2.14 -0.11 70.19
CA ILE A 736 -1.27 -1.18 69.66
C ILE A 736 -0.11 -0.53 68.86
N ASP A 737 1.09 -0.51 69.44
CA ASP A 737 2.33 0.07 68.87
C ASP A 737 3.13 -0.89 67.94
N THR A 738 2.56 -2.02 67.51
CA THR A 738 3.23 -2.95 66.57
C THR A 738 2.24 -3.68 65.67
N ILE A 739 2.49 -3.68 64.35
CA ILE A 739 1.71 -4.44 63.36
C ILE A 739 2.52 -5.67 62.92
N GLU A 740 1.91 -6.87 62.96
CA GLU A 740 2.53 -8.14 62.54
C GLU A 740 2.02 -8.59 61.16
N CYS A 741 2.92 -8.87 60.22
CA CYS A 741 2.56 -9.38 58.89
C CYS A 741 2.08 -10.84 58.96
N LYS A 742 0.82 -11.11 58.59
CA LYS A 742 0.23 -12.47 58.59
C LYS A 742 0.88 -13.49 57.64
N LYS A 743 1.70 -13.05 56.68
CA LYS A 743 2.35 -13.91 55.66
C LYS A 743 3.72 -14.41 56.11
N CYS A 744 4.55 -13.56 56.73
CA CYS A 744 5.92 -13.88 57.17
C CYS A 744 6.17 -13.78 58.70
N GLY A 745 5.29 -13.13 59.47
CA GLY A 745 5.39 -13.02 60.94
C GLY A 745 6.28 -11.89 61.46
N LEU A 746 6.72 -10.95 60.61
CA LEU A 746 7.54 -9.82 61.03
C LEU A 746 6.69 -8.73 61.72
N LYS A 747 7.18 -8.17 62.84
CA LYS A 747 6.55 -7.07 63.58
C LYS A 747 7.30 -5.76 63.33
N VAL A 748 6.59 -4.68 62.98
CA VAL A 748 7.18 -3.36 62.71
C VAL A 748 6.53 -2.30 63.59
N SER A 749 7.33 -1.37 64.12
CA SER A 749 6.91 -0.21 64.91
C SER A 749 7.18 1.06 64.11
N THR A 750 6.18 1.95 64.01
CA THR A 750 6.12 3.25 63.31
C THR A 750 5.72 3.22 61.82
N LEU A 751 4.77 4.11 61.48
CA LEU A 751 4.17 4.32 60.17
C LEU A 751 5.00 5.35 59.40
N ASP A 752 5.86 4.88 58.49
CA ASP A 752 6.17 5.60 57.25
C ASP A 752 5.48 4.86 56.11
N GLU A 753 4.70 5.58 55.28
CA GLU A 753 3.80 5.02 54.25
C GLU A 753 4.51 4.31 53.07
N GLU A 754 5.84 4.12 53.12
CA GLU A 754 6.63 3.50 52.03
C GLU A 754 7.18 2.09 52.31
N GLU A 755 7.00 1.48 53.49
CA GLU A 755 7.50 0.11 53.75
C GLU A 755 6.38 -0.96 53.82
N LEU A 756 5.71 -1.20 52.69
CA LEU A 756 4.99 -2.45 52.46
C LEU A 756 6.00 -3.54 52.05
N CYS A 757 6.60 -4.22 53.04
CA CYS A 757 7.31 -5.51 52.95
C CYS A 757 7.78 -5.94 51.54
N GLU A 758 8.88 -5.36 51.04
CA GLU A 758 9.52 -5.73 49.77
C GLU A 758 9.87 -7.24 49.68
N PHE A 759 10.01 -7.92 50.82
CA PHE A 759 10.35 -9.34 50.91
C PHE A 759 9.26 -10.31 50.42
N CYS A 760 8.03 -9.86 50.18
CA CYS A 760 6.92 -10.74 49.75
C CYS A 760 6.64 -10.76 48.23
N VAL A 761 7.44 -10.08 47.41
CA VAL A 761 7.14 -9.79 45.99
C VAL A 761 7.76 -10.77 44.98
N VAL A 762 8.55 -11.78 45.40
CA VAL A 762 9.11 -12.78 44.47
C VAL A 762 8.31 -14.09 44.51
N PRO A 763 7.84 -14.64 43.37
CA PRO A 763 7.15 -15.92 43.37
C PRO A 763 8.16 -17.05 43.59
N ASN A 764 7.92 -17.88 44.63
CA ASN A 764 8.65 -19.11 45.01
C ASN A 764 9.93 -18.98 45.85
N LYS A 765 9.84 -18.49 47.09
CA LYS A 765 10.76 -18.89 48.18
C LYS A 765 9.98 -19.57 49.30
N SER A 766 10.55 -20.60 49.91
CA SER A 766 9.94 -21.35 51.01
C SER A 766 10.05 -20.60 52.34
N LYS A 767 9.13 -20.87 53.27
CA LYS A 767 9.04 -20.19 54.60
C LYS A 767 10.32 -20.31 55.44
N GLN A 768 11.19 -21.25 55.14
CA GLN A 768 12.43 -21.52 55.87
C GLN A 768 13.61 -20.71 55.32
N GLU A 769 13.55 -20.28 54.06
CA GLU A 769 14.56 -19.43 53.41
C GLU A 769 14.41 -17.96 53.83
N LEU A 770 13.20 -17.50 54.16
CA LEU A 770 12.92 -16.13 54.62
C LEU A 770 13.29 -15.86 56.09
N LYS A 771 13.69 -16.88 56.86
CA LYS A 771 14.06 -16.73 58.27
C LYS A 771 15.58 -16.66 58.52
N ASN A 772 16.39 -16.99 57.52
CA ASN A 772 17.86 -17.03 57.62
C ASN A 772 18.55 -15.86 56.89
N GLU A 773 17.83 -15.11 56.05
CA GLU A 773 18.19 -13.76 55.57
C GLU A 773 17.63 -12.73 56.55
#